data_AF-A0A0J1GT08-F1
#
_entry.id   AF-A0A0J1GT08-F1
#
_cell.length_a   1.000
_cell.length_b   1.000
_cell.length_c   1.000
_cell.angle_alpha   90.00
_cell.angle_beta   90.00
_cell.angle_gamma   90.00
#
_symmetry.space_group_name_H-M   'P 1'
#
loop_
_entity.id
_entity.type
_entity.pdbx_description
1 polymer ?
#
loop_
_entity_poly.entity_id
_entity_poly.type
_entity_poly.pdbx_seq_one_letter_code
_entity_poly.pdbx_strand_id
1 'polypeptide(L)'
;MKMTRRAFVKANAAVSAAAVAGISLPASATNLIVSADETKIKWDKAPCRFCGTGCSVLVGTQNGRVVATQGDPEAPVNRGLNCIKGYFLSKIMYGKDRLQTPMLRMKDGKFHKDGDFQPITWDQAFDVMAEKWKAALKKHGPSGVGMFGSGQWTVMEGYAASKMMKAGFRSNNIDPNARHCMASAVVGFMRTFGIDEPMGCYDDFEHADSFVLWGSNMAEMHPVLWTRITDRRLSHPHVKVNVLSTYTHRSFELADNGMVFEPQTDLAIANFIANYIIQNDAVNWDFVNKHTHFKRAETDIGYGLRDEHPLQQQAKHANSGKMFPMTFEEYKASVAEYTVEKASAMSGVPEDKLIELAKQYADPNRKVMSLWTMGMNQHTRGVWMNSLVYNIHLLTGKISQPGNSPFSLTGQPSACGTAREVGTFAHRLPADMVVANPKHRAIAEKIWKLPEGTIPPKPGFHAVLQDRMLKDGKMNAYWVMCNNNMQAGPNINEERLPGYRNPENFIVCSDPYPTVTAQAADLILPTAMWVEKEGAYGNAERRTQVWYQQVQAGGEAKSDLWQIMEFSKRFTVEEVWGEELLAKAPQYRGKTMYDVLYRNGQVDQFPLSEAQSLNDDAQTQGFYVQKGLFEEYASFGRGHGHDLAPYDTYHQVRGLRWPVVNGKETQWRFAEGSDPYVPAGEKFRFYGHKDGKANIIFAPFEPAPEVPDNEYDMWLCTGRVLEHWHTGTMTRRVPELFKAVPDAVCYIHPADAKARGVRRGDEVLLQSRRGEVRCRVETRGRNRPPEGLVFVPFFDARILINKLVLDATDPLSKQTDFKKCPIKITKV
;
A
#
# COMPACT_ATOMS: atom_id res chain seq x y z
N MET A 1 -35.51 -38.63 -8.83
CA MET A 1 -36.12 -39.82 -9.50
C MET A 1 -35.02 -40.81 -9.82
N LYS A 2 -35.15 -42.09 -9.44
CA LYS A 2 -34.18 -43.13 -9.83
C LYS A 2 -34.32 -43.43 -11.31
N MET A 3 -33.27 -43.16 -12.08
CA MET A 3 -33.25 -43.30 -13.54
C MET A 3 -33.08 -44.77 -13.93
N THR A 4 -33.85 -45.24 -14.92
CA THR A 4 -33.73 -46.64 -15.38
C THR A 4 -32.55 -46.79 -16.37
N ARG A 5 -31.90 -47.95 -16.39
CA ARG A 5 -30.82 -48.27 -17.35
C ARG A 5 -31.21 -47.99 -18.80
N ARG A 6 -32.49 -48.22 -19.14
CA ARG A 6 -33.04 -47.97 -20.49
C ARG A 6 -33.10 -46.47 -20.82
N ALA A 7 -33.38 -45.61 -19.85
CA ALA A 7 -33.36 -44.15 -20.04
C ALA A 7 -31.93 -43.62 -20.22
N PHE A 8 -30.96 -44.16 -19.46
CA PHE A 8 -29.54 -43.80 -19.60
C PHE A 8 -28.97 -44.13 -20.99
N VAL A 9 -29.26 -45.33 -21.50
CA VAL A 9 -28.78 -45.76 -22.82
C VAL A 9 -29.41 -44.91 -23.95
N LYS A 10 -30.70 -44.58 -23.85
CA LYS A 10 -31.36 -43.70 -24.82
C LYS A 10 -30.78 -42.28 -24.82
N ALA A 11 -30.46 -41.74 -23.64
CA ALA A 11 -29.87 -40.41 -23.51
C ALA A 11 -28.46 -40.36 -24.11
N ASN A 12 -27.61 -41.36 -23.85
CA ASN A 12 -26.27 -41.43 -24.43
C ASN A 12 -26.29 -41.60 -25.96
N ALA A 13 -27.17 -42.45 -26.49
CA ALA A 13 -27.33 -42.59 -27.94
C ALA A 13 -27.75 -41.28 -28.62
N ALA A 14 -28.63 -40.51 -27.98
CA ALA A 14 -29.05 -39.20 -28.50
C ALA A 14 -27.92 -38.16 -28.45
N VAL A 15 -27.09 -38.16 -27.39
CA VAL A 15 -25.93 -37.25 -27.26
C VAL A 15 -24.87 -37.57 -28.31
N SER A 16 -24.53 -38.85 -28.51
CA SER A 16 -23.56 -39.24 -29.53
C SER A 16 -24.03 -38.90 -30.95
N ALA A 17 -25.32 -39.11 -31.25
CA ALA A 17 -25.89 -38.74 -32.55
C ALA A 17 -25.90 -37.22 -32.78
N ALA A 18 -26.23 -36.43 -31.75
CA ALA A 18 -26.23 -34.96 -31.82
C ALA A 18 -24.82 -34.38 -31.98
N ALA A 19 -23.82 -34.97 -31.32
CA ALA A 19 -22.42 -34.58 -31.44
C ALA A 19 -21.85 -34.85 -32.84
N VAL A 20 -22.22 -35.98 -33.47
CA VAL A 20 -21.83 -36.29 -34.86
C VAL A 20 -22.55 -35.39 -35.86
N ALA A 21 -23.80 -35.01 -35.58
CA ALA A 21 -24.59 -34.16 -36.46
C ALA A 21 -24.38 -32.65 -36.26
N GLY A 22 -23.59 -32.22 -35.26
CA GLY A 22 -23.35 -30.81 -34.94
C GLY A 22 -24.58 -30.06 -34.41
N ILE A 23 -25.55 -30.78 -33.83
CA ILE A 23 -26.82 -30.22 -33.35
C ILE A 23 -26.77 -30.07 -31.82
N SER A 24 -27.19 -28.92 -31.29
CA SER A 24 -27.32 -28.69 -29.85
C SER A 24 -28.60 -29.31 -29.29
N LEU A 25 -28.48 -30.07 -28.18
CA LEU A 25 -29.63 -30.67 -27.52
C LEU A 25 -30.33 -29.69 -26.54
N PRO A 26 -31.65 -29.84 -26.29
CA PRO A 26 -32.37 -29.07 -25.28
C PRO A 26 -31.78 -29.30 -23.88
N ALA A 27 -31.76 -28.25 -23.04
CA ALA A 27 -31.17 -28.25 -21.69
C ALA A 27 -31.65 -29.39 -20.76
N SER A 28 -32.85 -29.92 -20.99
CA SER A 28 -33.40 -31.06 -20.25
C SER A 28 -32.68 -32.38 -20.50
N ALA A 29 -31.98 -32.53 -21.63
CA ALA A 29 -31.20 -33.72 -21.97
C ALA A 29 -29.77 -33.68 -21.38
N THR A 30 -29.19 -32.48 -21.22
CA THR A 30 -27.86 -32.24 -20.65
C THR A 30 -27.82 -32.46 -19.13
N ASN A 31 -28.92 -32.20 -18.44
CA ASN A 31 -29.07 -32.39 -16.99
C ASN A 31 -29.16 -33.86 -16.53
N LEU A 32 -29.16 -34.83 -17.45
CA LEU A 32 -29.29 -36.26 -17.13
C LEU A 32 -27.96 -36.97 -16.82
N ILE A 33 -26.81 -36.31 -17.05
CA ILE A 33 -25.47 -36.91 -16.93
C ILE A 33 -24.59 -36.25 -15.86
N VAL A 34 -24.89 -35.02 -15.44
CA VAL A 34 -24.11 -34.30 -14.41
C VAL A 34 -24.90 -34.29 -13.11
N SER A 35 -24.28 -34.69 -12.00
CA SER A 35 -24.96 -34.66 -10.71
C SER A 35 -25.35 -33.21 -10.33
N ALA A 36 -26.51 -33.02 -9.70
CA ALA A 36 -26.95 -31.70 -9.27
C ALA A 36 -26.01 -31.05 -8.22
N ASP A 37 -25.10 -31.83 -7.62
CA ASP A 37 -24.09 -31.34 -6.68
C ASP A 37 -22.83 -30.80 -7.39
N GLU A 38 -22.44 -31.37 -8.54
CA GLU A 38 -21.33 -30.86 -9.37
C GLU A 38 -21.65 -29.51 -10.06
N THR A 39 -22.92 -29.13 -10.13
CA THR A 39 -23.37 -27.87 -10.74
C THR A 39 -23.66 -26.77 -9.71
N LYS A 40 -23.44 -26.98 -8.41
CA LYS A 40 -23.66 -25.94 -7.38
C LYS A 40 -22.46 -25.00 -7.27
N ILE A 41 -22.73 -23.70 -7.13
CA ILE A 41 -21.71 -22.69 -6.82
C ILE A 41 -21.41 -22.77 -5.32
N LYS A 42 -20.14 -22.95 -4.96
CA LYS A 42 -19.65 -22.82 -3.57
C LYS A 42 -19.31 -21.36 -3.30
N TRP A 43 -19.87 -20.80 -2.23
CA TRP A 43 -19.58 -19.42 -1.81
C TRP A 43 -18.68 -19.43 -0.57
N ASP A 44 -17.63 -18.61 -0.59
CA ASP A 44 -16.75 -18.40 0.56
C ASP A 44 -16.27 -16.93 0.63
N LYS A 45 -15.87 -16.48 1.82
CA LYS A 45 -15.45 -15.09 2.04
C LYS A 45 -14.02 -14.84 1.57
N ALA A 46 -13.78 -13.63 1.06
CA ALA A 46 -12.45 -13.08 0.90
C ALA A 46 -12.49 -11.55 1.00
N PRO A 47 -11.42 -10.88 1.48
CA PRO A 47 -11.29 -9.45 1.27
C PRO A 47 -11.12 -9.15 -0.22
N CYS A 48 -11.68 -8.02 -0.65
CA CYS A 48 -11.50 -7.48 -1.98
C CYS A 48 -10.00 -7.28 -2.29
N ARG A 49 -9.59 -7.66 -3.50
CA ARG A 49 -8.17 -7.63 -3.91
C ARG A 49 -7.58 -6.22 -4.13
N PHE A 50 -8.40 -5.17 -4.05
CA PHE A 50 -8.05 -3.81 -4.47
C PHE A 50 -7.71 -2.85 -3.32
N CYS A 51 -8.51 -1.82 -3.07
CA CYS A 51 -8.13 -0.71 -2.19
C CYS A 51 -8.20 -1.05 -0.70
N GLY A 52 -7.47 -0.26 0.10
CA GLY A 52 -7.39 -0.36 1.55
C GLY A 52 -8.68 -0.09 2.32
N THR A 53 -9.80 0.22 1.66
CA THR A 53 -11.12 0.10 2.29
C THR A 53 -11.32 -1.31 2.84
N GLY A 54 -10.92 -2.35 2.09
CA GLY A 54 -11.02 -3.73 2.55
C GLY A 54 -12.46 -4.24 2.64
N CYS A 55 -13.28 -3.98 1.62
CA CYS A 55 -14.60 -4.60 1.50
C CYS A 55 -14.46 -6.14 1.55
N SER A 56 -15.34 -6.83 2.26
CA SER A 56 -15.42 -8.28 2.17
C SER A 56 -16.34 -8.67 1.02
N VAL A 57 -15.99 -9.74 0.32
CA VAL A 57 -16.75 -10.28 -0.80
C VAL A 57 -17.02 -11.76 -0.58
N LEU A 58 -18.17 -12.22 -1.07
CA LEU A 58 -18.44 -13.63 -1.26
C LEU A 58 -18.00 -14.01 -2.67
N VAL A 59 -17.17 -15.05 -2.77
CA VAL A 59 -16.58 -15.55 -4.00
C VAL A 59 -17.26 -16.87 -4.34
N GLY A 60 -17.95 -16.89 -5.49
CA GLY A 60 -18.66 -18.05 -5.99
C GLY A 60 -17.74 -18.87 -6.91
N THR A 61 -17.39 -20.08 -6.50
CA THR A 61 -16.57 -21.02 -7.27
C THR A 61 -17.38 -22.19 -7.80
N GLN A 62 -17.06 -22.62 -9.02
CA GLN A 62 -17.64 -23.78 -9.69
C GLN A 62 -16.60 -24.35 -10.64
N ASN A 63 -16.43 -25.67 -10.66
CA ASN A 63 -15.49 -26.37 -11.55
C ASN A 63 -14.07 -25.79 -11.52
N GLY A 64 -13.54 -25.52 -10.32
CA GLY A 64 -12.20 -24.97 -10.12
C GLY A 64 -12.00 -23.53 -10.60
N ARG A 65 -13.08 -22.77 -10.85
CA ARG A 65 -13.03 -21.39 -11.32
C ARG A 65 -13.92 -20.48 -10.49
N VAL A 66 -13.54 -19.22 -10.36
CA VAL A 66 -14.40 -18.16 -9.86
C VAL A 66 -15.37 -17.78 -10.96
N VAL A 67 -16.66 -18.00 -10.73
CA VAL A 67 -17.73 -17.69 -11.70
C VAL A 67 -18.51 -16.44 -11.30
N ALA A 68 -18.49 -16.06 -10.03
CA ALA A 68 -19.19 -14.87 -9.52
C ALA A 68 -18.49 -14.28 -8.29
N THR A 69 -18.72 -12.99 -8.06
CA THR A 69 -18.35 -12.30 -6.81
C THR A 69 -19.43 -11.31 -6.45
N GLN A 70 -19.74 -11.17 -5.16
CA GLN A 70 -20.70 -10.18 -4.65
C GLN A 70 -20.17 -9.55 -3.36
N GLY A 71 -20.65 -8.37 -2.99
CA GLY A 71 -20.31 -7.80 -1.68
C GLY A 71 -20.90 -8.67 -0.58
N ASP A 72 -20.16 -8.96 0.48
CA ASP A 72 -20.66 -9.72 1.62
C ASP A 72 -21.64 -8.85 2.43
N PRO A 73 -22.94 -9.21 2.52
CA PRO A 73 -23.94 -8.47 3.29
C PRO A 73 -23.63 -8.41 4.79
N GLU A 74 -22.94 -9.43 5.32
CA GLU A 74 -22.61 -9.54 6.74
C GLU A 74 -21.33 -8.77 7.11
N ALA A 75 -20.58 -8.27 6.13
CA ALA A 75 -19.32 -7.58 6.39
C ALA A 75 -19.55 -6.13 6.85
N PRO A 76 -19.01 -5.73 8.02
CA PRO A 76 -19.29 -4.41 8.61
C PRO A 76 -18.73 -3.24 7.79
N VAL A 77 -17.72 -3.49 6.95
CA VAL A 77 -17.09 -2.47 6.12
C VAL A 77 -18.03 -1.95 5.04
N ASN A 78 -18.69 -2.86 4.31
CA ASN A 78 -19.38 -2.57 3.05
C ASN A 78 -20.85 -2.98 3.03
N ARG A 79 -21.33 -3.80 3.97
CA ARG A 79 -22.76 -4.16 4.11
C ARG A 79 -23.39 -4.57 2.77
N GLY A 80 -22.70 -5.43 2.02
CA GLY A 80 -23.16 -5.93 0.70
C GLY A 80 -22.77 -5.07 -0.51
N LEU A 81 -22.27 -3.85 -0.32
CA LEU A 81 -21.87 -2.98 -1.42
C LEU A 81 -20.50 -3.33 -2.00
N ASN A 82 -20.29 -2.97 -3.26
CA ASN A 82 -19.00 -2.97 -3.93
C ASN A 82 -18.89 -1.77 -4.87
N CYS A 83 -17.66 -1.42 -5.27
CA CYS A 83 -17.44 -0.52 -6.40
C CYS A 83 -17.27 -1.32 -7.70
N ILE A 84 -17.18 -0.63 -8.84
CA ILE A 84 -17.04 -1.27 -10.16
C ILE A 84 -15.86 -2.26 -10.24
N LYS A 85 -14.74 -1.96 -9.56
CA LYS A 85 -13.60 -2.90 -9.49
C LYS A 85 -13.98 -4.19 -8.74
N GLY A 86 -14.66 -4.06 -7.60
CA GLY A 86 -15.12 -5.18 -6.78
C GLY A 86 -16.11 -6.09 -7.52
N TYR A 87 -17.03 -5.51 -8.31
CA TYR A 87 -17.98 -6.28 -9.11
C TYR A 87 -17.33 -7.14 -10.20
N PHE A 88 -16.12 -6.80 -10.66
CA PHE A 88 -15.39 -7.55 -11.69
C PHE A 88 -14.23 -8.39 -11.14
N LEU A 89 -14.20 -8.68 -9.83
CA LEU A 89 -13.17 -9.55 -9.23
C LEU A 89 -13.13 -10.94 -9.88
N SER A 90 -14.26 -11.49 -10.33
CA SER A 90 -14.33 -12.78 -11.03
C SER A 90 -13.51 -12.86 -12.33
N LYS A 91 -13.00 -11.74 -12.86
CA LYS A 91 -12.30 -11.69 -14.15
C LYS A 91 -10.79 -11.44 -14.04
N ILE A 92 -10.30 -10.96 -12.90
CA ILE A 92 -8.92 -10.44 -12.79
C ILE A 92 -7.84 -11.52 -12.91
N MET A 93 -8.19 -12.80 -12.70
CA MET A 93 -7.27 -13.94 -12.74
C MET A 93 -7.27 -14.64 -14.12
N TYR A 94 -8.09 -14.16 -15.07
CA TYR A 94 -8.36 -14.86 -16.32
C TYR A 94 -8.03 -14.05 -17.58
N GLY A 95 -7.09 -13.10 -17.47
CA GLY A 95 -6.48 -12.48 -18.63
C GLY A 95 -5.80 -13.57 -19.49
N LYS A 96 -5.94 -13.46 -20.82
CA LYS A 96 -5.48 -14.49 -21.77
C LYS A 96 -3.98 -14.77 -21.72
N ASP A 97 -3.21 -13.80 -21.25
CA ASP A 97 -1.76 -13.78 -21.20
C ASP A 97 -1.21 -14.04 -19.78
N ARG A 98 -1.97 -14.70 -18.90
CA ARG A 98 -1.48 -15.09 -17.56
C ARG A 98 -0.18 -15.90 -17.71
N LEU A 99 0.87 -15.54 -16.98
CA LEU A 99 2.15 -16.25 -16.98
C LEU A 99 1.99 -17.70 -16.50
N GLN A 100 2.47 -18.66 -17.29
CA GLN A 100 2.24 -20.10 -17.03
C GLN A 100 3.49 -20.85 -16.56
N THR A 101 4.69 -20.41 -16.93
CA THR A 101 5.97 -21.10 -16.65
C THR A 101 7.05 -20.04 -16.40
N PRO A 102 8.12 -20.33 -15.63
CA PRO A 102 9.25 -19.43 -15.49
C PRO A 102 9.88 -19.06 -16.83
N MET A 103 10.28 -17.81 -17.00
CA MET A 103 10.88 -17.30 -18.25
C MET A 103 12.20 -16.62 -17.95
N LEU A 104 13.30 -17.09 -18.55
CA LEU A 104 14.64 -16.54 -18.38
C LEU A 104 15.15 -15.93 -19.68
N ARG A 105 15.86 -14.80 -19.61
CA ARG A 105 16.57 -14.25 -20.76
C ARG A 105 17.73 -15.16 -21.16
N MET A 106 17.67 -15.72 -22.36
CA MET A 106 18.65 -16.70 -22.84
C MET A 106 19.19 -16.34 -24.22
N LYS A 107 20.47 -16.63 -24.42
CA LYS A 107 21.17 -16.61 -25.71
C LYS A 107 22.10 -17.82 -25.75
N ASP A 108 22.09 -18.56 -26.86
CA ASP A 108 22.91 -19.77 -27.06
C ASP A 108 22.78 -20.80 -25.92
N GLY A 109 21.55 -20.99 -25.43
CA GLY A 109 21.21 -21.97 -24.39
C GLY A 109 21.65 -21.61 -22.97
N LYS A 110 22.10 -20.37 -22.73
CA LYS A 110 22.55 -19.90 -21.40
C LYS A 110 21.91 -18.56 -21.05
N PHE A 111 21.88 -18.23 -19.76
CA PHE A 111 21.48 -16.90 -19.31
C PHE A 111 22.31 -15.82 -20.02
N HIS A 112 21.63 -14.81 -20.57
CA HIS A 112 22.29 -13.62 -21.14
C HIS A 112 21.41 -12.40 -20.88
N LYS A 113 22.00 -11.31 -20.38
CA LYS A 113 21.29 -10.07 -20.02
C LYS A 113 20.43 -9.55 -21.17
N ASP A 114 20.95 -9.57 -22.39
CA ASP A 114 20.27 -9.12 -23.61
C ASP A 114 19.65 -10.25 -24.44
N GLY A 115 19.49 -11.44 -23.85
CA GLY A 115 18.79 -12.55 -24.48
C GLY A 115 17.27 -12.35 -24.48
N ASP A 116 16.58 -13.12 -25.33
CA ASP A 116 15.12 -13.20 -25.33
C ASP A 116 14.61 -14.14 -24.25
N PHE A 117 13.39 -13.90 -23.77
CA PHE A 117 12.77 -14.77 -22.78
C PHE A 117 12.44 -16.14 -23.36
N GLN A 118 12.96 -17.19 -22.74
CA GLN A 118 12.67 -18.58 -23.05
C GLN A 118 12.09 -19.29 -21.81
N PRO A 119 11.13 -20.20 -21.99
CA PRO A 119 10.57 -20.97 -20.88
C PRO A 119 11.63 -21.88 -20.28
N ILE A 120 11.68 -21.96 -18.96
CA ILE A 120 12.58 -22.84 -18.19
C ILE A 120 11.81 -23.47 -17.03
N THR A 121 12.35 -24.53 -16.44
CA THR A 121 11.74 -25.15 -15.26
C THR A 121 11.94 -24.30 -14.01
N TRP A 122 11.14 -24.55 -12.97
CA TRP A 122 11.34 -23.96 -11.64
C TRP A 122 12.72 -24.27 -11.04
N ASP A 123 13.23 -25.49 -11.27
CA ASP A 123 14.56 -25.86 -10.77
C ASP A 123 15.66 -25.04 -11.43
N GLN A 124 15.62 -24.90 -12.76
CA GLN A 124 16.54 -24.05 -13.50
C GLN A 124 16.44 -22.58 -13.07
N ALA A 125 15.22 -22.08 -12.84
CA ALA A 125 14.99 -20.72 -12.39
C ALA A 125 15.66 -20.46 -11.04
N PHE A 126 15.45 -21.34 -10.07
CA PHE A 126 16.06 -21.22 -8.76
C PHE A 126 17.56 -21.53 -8.74
N ASP A 127 18.07 -22.38 -9.64
CA ASP A 127 19.51 -22.64 -9.79
C ASP A 127 20.23 -21.36 -10.22
N VAL A 128 19.72 -20.70 -11.27
CA VAL A 128 20.26 -19.42 -11.76
C VAL A 128 20.11 -18.35 -10.68
N MET A 129 18.96 -18.25 -10.01
CA MET A 129 18.81 -17.30 -8.90
C MET A 129 19.83 -17.56 -7.78
N ALA A 130 20.01 -18.81 -7.36
CA ALA A 130 20.93 -19.14 -6.28
C ALA A 130 22.37 -18.81 -6.65
N GLU A 131 22.80 -19.10 -7.89
CA GLU A 131 24.11 -18.71 -8.41
C GLU A 131 24.31 -17.18 -8.31
N LYS A 132 23.34 -16.40 -8.78
CA LYS A 132 23.43 -14.92 -8.79
C LYS A 132 23.40 -14.33 -7.39
N TRP A 133 22.58 -14.88 -6.49
CA TRP A 133 22.54 -14.45 -5.08
C TRP A 133 23.86 -14.77 -4.37
N LYS A 134 24.40 -15.98 -4.53
CA LYS A 134 25.70 -16.35 -3.94
C LYS A 134 26.83 -15.47 -4.47
N ALA A 135 26.83 -15.16 -5.77
CA ALA A 135 27.79 -14.24 -6.36
C ALA A 135 27.67 -12.82 -5.79
N ALA A 136 26.45 -12.28 -5.66
CA ALA A 136 26.22 -10.95 -5.10
C ALA A 136 26.61 -10.87 -3.61
N LEU A 137 26.27 -11.90 -2.82
CA LEU A 137 26.68 -12.03 -1.41
C LEU A 137 28.20 -12.10 -1.27
N LYS A 138 28.89 -12.85 -2.14
CA LYS A 138 30.35 -12.93 -2.14
C LYS A 138 30.99 -11.59 -2.48
N LYS A 139 30.43 -10.83 -3.44
CA LYS A 139 30.99 -9.55 -3.92
C LYS A 139 30.74 -8.39 -2.95
N HIS A 140 29.52 -8.26 -2.42
CA HIS A 140 29.08 -7.08 -1.67
C HIS A 140 28.54 -7.40 -0.26
N GLY A 141 28.68 -8.65 0.19
CA GLY A 141 28.02 -9.12 1.40
C GLY A 141 26.50 -9.00 1.29
N PRO A 142 25.80 -8.89 2.44
CA PRO A 142 24.34 -8.73 2.45
C PRO A 142 23.81 -7.52 1.71
N SER A 143 24.63 -6.49 1.48
CA SER A 143 24.21 -5.30 0.72
C SER A 143 24.03 -5.56 -0.77
N GLY A 144 24.62 -6.64 -1.30
CA GLY A 144 24.52 -7.03 -2.71
C GLY A 144 23.17 -7.62 -3.11
N VAL A 145 22.36 -8.06 -2.15
CA VAL A 145 21.04 -8.65 -2.39
C VAL A 145 19.94 -7.72 -1.92
N GLY A 146 18.79 -7.73 -2.60
CA GLY A 146 17.62 -6.94 -2.22
C GLY A 146 16.31 -7.51 -2.73
N MET A 147 15.22 -7.01 -2.13
CA MET A 147 13.85 -7.39 -2.46
C MET A 147 12.95 -6.16 -2.46
N PHE A 148 12.06 -6.09 -3.45
CA PHE A 148 11.02 -5.09 -3.52
C PHE A 148 9.64 -5.71 -3.38
N GLY A 149 9.08 -5.53 -2.19
CA GLY A 149 7.87 -6.18 -1.76
C GLY A 149 6.58 -5.39 -2.03
N SER A 150 5.50 -5.81 -1.39
CA SER A 150 4.20 -5.18 -1.61
C SER A 150 3.29 -5.14 -0.39
N GLY A 151 2.56 -4.04 -0.23
CA GLY A 151 1.33 -4.00 0.58
C GLY A 151 0.14 -4.78 -0.02
N GLN A 152 0.39 -5.62 -1.02
CA GLN A 152 -0.57 -6.57 -1.61
C GLN A 152 -0.13 -8.03 -1.42
N TRP A 153 1.00 -8.26 -0.76
CA TRP A 153 1.31 -9.58 -0.23
C TRP A 153 0.33 -9.93 0.89
N THR A 154 0.08 -11.22 1.06
CA THR A 154 -0.54 -11.72 2.28
C THR A 154 0.35 -11.39 3.48
N VAL A 155 -0.22 -11.35 4.69
CA VAL A 155 0.58 -11.16 5.93
C VAL A 155 1.72 -12.18 5.99
N MET A 156 1.43 -13.45 5.68
CA MET A 156 2.38 -14.56 5.71
C MET A 156 3.50 -14.40 4.69
N GLU A 157 3.20 -13.93 3.49
CA GLU A 157 4.21 -13.62 2.45
C GLU A 157 5.18 -12.54 2.90
N GLY A 158 4.65 -11.43 3.44
CA GLY A 158 5.48 -10.35 3.97
C GLY A 158 6.37 -10.81 5.12
N TYR A 159 5.84 -11.67 5.99
CA TYR A 159 6.58 -12.19 7.14
C TYR A 159 7.68 -13.17 6.73
N ALA A 160 7.39 -14.11 5.84
CA ALA A 160 8.39 -15.02 5.27
C ALA A 160 9.50 -14.23 4.55
N ALA A 161 9.15 -13.25 3.72
CA ALA A 161 10.11 -12.38 3.05
C ALA A 161 11.00 -11.61 4.04
N SER A 162 10.41 -11.07 5.11
CA SER A 162 11.13 -10.36 6.17
C SER A 162 12.14 -11.27 6.88
N LYS A 163 11.74 -12.51 7.23
CA LYS A 163 12.66 -13.51 7.82
C LYS A 163 13.77 -13.88 6.83
N MET A 164 13.45 -14.24 5.59
CA MET A 164 14.45 -14.60 4.58
C MET A 164 15.50 -13.51 4.40
N MET A 165 15.07 -12.24 4.27
CA MET A 165 15.98 -11.13 4.05
C MET A 165 16.76 -10.78 5.32
N LYS A 166 16.09 -10.55 6.45
CA LYS A 166 16.72 -9.97 7.66
C LYS A 166 17.43 -11.00 8.54
N ALA A 167 16.91 -12.21 8.62
CA ALA A 167 17.47 -13.30 9.42
C ALA A 167 18.31 -14.26 8.57
N GLY A 168 17.86 -14.59 7.35
CA GLY A 168 18.58 -15.46 6.42
C GLY A 168 19.78 -14.76 5.80
N PHE A 169 19.53 -13.89 4.82
CA PHE A 169 20.58 -13.15 4.11
C PHE A 169 21.25 -12.06 4.94
N ARG A 170 20.72 -11.74 6.13
CA ARG A 170 21.18 -10.63 6.98
C ARG A 170 21.24 -9.30 6.21
N SER A 171 20.25 -9.10 5.34
CA SER A 171 20.09 -7.90 4.54
C SER A 171 18.82 -7.16 4.94
N ASN A 172 18.97 -5.88 5.24
CA ASN A 172 17.83 -4.99 5.43
C ASN A 172 17.33 -4.38 4.11
N ASN A 173 17.82 -4.83 2.94
CA ASN A 173 17.39 -4.34 1.63
C ASN A 173 16.05 -4.97 1.19
N ILE A 174 15.06 -4.93 2.07
CA ILE A 174 13.66 -5.26 1.79
C ILE A 174 12.84 -4.00 2.01
N ASP A 175 12.21 -3.48 0.98
CA ASP A 175 11.31 -2.32 1.10
C ASP A 175 10.11 -2.54 0.16
N PRO A 176 8.91 -2.06 0.49
CA PRO A 176 7.72 -2.36 -0.28
C PRO A 176 7.32 -1.16 -1.16
N ASN A 177 6.45 -1.42 -2.13
CA ASN A 177 5.74 -0.34 -2.83
C ASN A 177 4.92 0.57 -1.89
N ALA A 178 4.60 0.12 -0.66
CA ALA A 178 3.97 0.96 0.36
C ALA A 178 4.88 2.11 0.85
N ARG A 179 6.20 2.07 0.56
CA ARG A 179 7.10 3.24 0.71
C ARG A 179 6.62 4.44 -0.09
N HIS A 180 6.12 4.21 -1.30
CA HIS A 180 5.55 5.24 -2.16
C HIS A 180 4.14 5.66 -1.71
N CYS A 181 3.61 5.14 -0.60
CA CYS A 181 2.20 5.25 -0.24
C CYS A 181 1.99 5.74 1.21
N MET A 182 2.46 5.01 2.21
CA MET A 182 2.08 5.20 3.61
C MET A 182 3.22 5.67 4.50
N ALA A 183 4.47 5.69 4.04
CA ALA A 183 5.61 5.93 4.91
C ALA A 183 5.56 7.31 5.59
N SER A 184 5.05 8.36 4.94
CA SER A 184 4.88 9.67 5.59
C SER A 184 3.84 9.64 6.70
N ALA A 185 2.73 8.90 6.50
CA ALA A 185 1.73 8.69 7.55
C ALA A 185 2.31 7.88 8.72
N VAL A 186 3.05 6.80 8.45
CA VAL A 186 3.72 5.99 9.49
C VAL A 186 4.65 6.84 10.32
N VAL A 187 5.55 7.61 9.69
CA VAL A 187 6.49 8.47 10.44
C VAL A 187 5.75 9.59 11.18
N GLY A 188 4.65 10.11 10.62
CA GLY A 188 3.73 11.02 11.32
C GLY A 188 3.15 10.39 12.60
N PHE A 189 2.59 9.18 12.51
CA PHE A 189 2.08 8.42 13.66
C PHE A 189 3.17 8.19 14.71
N MET A 190 4.36 7.72 14.31
CA MET A 190 5.45 7.46 15.26
C MET A 190 5.93 8.74 15.96
N ARG A 191 5.97 9.87 15.26
CA ARG A 191 6.37 11.16 15.88
C ARG A 191 5.30 11.68 16.83
N THR A 192 4.03 11.61 16.44
CA THR A 192 2.94 12.17 17.24
C THR A 192 2.54 11.25 18.39
N PHE A 193 2.41 9.95 18.17
CA PHE A 193 1.81 8.98 19.12
C PHE A 193 2.77 7.86 19.57
N GLY A 194 3.90 7.67 18.90
CA GLY A 194 4.88 6.62 19.25
C GLY A 194 4.48 5.21 18.83
N ILE A 195 3.37 5.08 18.10
CA ILE A 195 2.78 3.83 17.62
C ILE A 195 1.99 4.12 16.34
N ASP A 196 2.02 3.19 15.38
CA ASP A 196 1.44 3.34 14.06
C ASP A 196 -0.10 3.15 14.05
N GLU A 197 -0.68 3.48 12.90
CA GLU A 197 -2.07 3.26 12.47
C GLU A 197 -3.11 4.17 13.11
N PRO A 198 -4.26 4.42 12.43
CA PRO A 198 -5.33 5.24 12.97
C PRO A 198 -5.77 4.78 14.35
N MET A 199 -6.19 5.72 15.18
CA MET A 199 -6.83 5.43 16.47
C MET A 199 -8.34 5.27 16.34
N GLY A 200 -8.97 5.91 15.36
CA GLY A 200 -10.39 5.74 15.03
C GLY A 200 -10.68 4.52 14.16
N CYS A 201 -11.92 4.36 13.71
CA CYS A 201 -12.35 3.27 12.83
C CYS A 201 -13.45 3.72 11.87
N TYR A 202 -13.95 2.85 11.01
CA TYR A 202 -14.95 3.28 10.03
C TYR A 202 -16.30 3.65 10.65
N ASP A 203 -16.62 3.20 11.86
CA ASP A 203 -17.82 3.63 12.58
C ASP A 203 -17.87 5.15 12.78
N ASP A 204 -16.72 5.83 12.74
CA ASP A 204 -16.65 7.30 12.78
C ASP A 204 -17.41 7.97 11.62
N PHE A 205 -17.56 7.29 10.46
CA PHE A 205 -18.31 7.81 9.32
C PHE A 205 -19.80 8.01 9.63
N GLU A 206 -20.39 7.23 10.54
CA GLU A 206 -21.80 7.39 10.93
C GLU A 206 -21.99 8.41 12.06
N HIS A 207 -20.91 8.84 12.72
CA HIS A 207 -20.97 9.71 13.89
C HIS A 207 -20.44 11.13 13.66
N ALA A 208 -19.69 11.38 12.59
CA ALA A 208 -19.12 12.70 12.31
C ALA A 208 -20.18 13.73 11.88
N ASP A 209 -19.93 14.99 12.23
CA ASP A 209 -20.73 16.14 11.81
C ASP A 209 -20.02 16.94 10.72
N SER A 210 -18.69 16.84 10.64
CA SER A 210 -17.89 17.50 9.61
C SER A 210 -16.85 16.53 9.06
N PHE A 211 -16.86 16.32 7.75
CA PHE A 211 -15.81 15.62 7.03
C PHE A 211 -14.86 16.63 6.39
N VAL A 212 -13.56 16.40 6.51
CA VAL A 212 -12.53 17.25 5.88
C VAL A 212 -11.58 16.37 5.08
N LEU A 213 -11.72 16.40 3.75
CA LEU A 213 -10.92 15.60 2.82
C LEU A 213 -9.70 16.43 2.39
N TRP A 214 -8.54 16.11 2.96
CA TRP A 214 -7.26 16.74 2.64
C TRP A 214 -6.59 16.03 1.44
N GLY A 215 -6.94 16.47 0.23
CA GLY A 215 -6.41 15.92 -1.02
C GLY A 215 -6.89 14.49 -1.35
N SER A 216 -7.92 14.00 -0.65
CA SER A 216 -8.48 12.66 -0.85
C SER A 216 -9.60 12.65 -1.89
N ASN A 217 -9.36 12.08 -3.07
CA ASN A 217 -10.44 11.74 -4.02
C ASN A 217 -11.14 10.42 -3.60
N MET A 218 -11.87 10.43 -2.48
CA MET A 218 -12.52 9.23 -1.95
C MET A 218 -13.57 8.63 -2.89
N ALA A 219 -14.23 9.45 -3.70
CA ALA A 219 -15.25 9.00 -4.65
C ALA A 219 -14.71 7.95 -5.65
N GLU A 220 -13.41 8.02 -5.99
CA GLU A 220 -12.79 7.08 -6.93
C GLU A 220 -11.82 6.09 -6.25
N MET A 221 -11.16 6.48 -5.16
CA MET A 221 -10.09 5.70 -4.54
C MET A 221 -10.53 4.90 -3.31
N HIS A 222 -11.58 5.34 -2.62
CA HIS A 222 -12.21 4.62 -1.50
C HIS A 222 -13.75 4.64 -1.61
N PRO A 223 -14.34 4.12 -2.71
CA PRO A 223 -15.72 4.47 -3.07
C PRO A 223 -16.78 4.02 -2.07
N VAL A 224 -16.55 2.91 -1.37
CA VAL A 224 -17.48 2.43 -0.34
C VAL A 224 -17.42 3.28 0.92
N LEU A 225 -16.26 3.82 1.29
CA LEU A 225 -16.18 4.81 2.37
C LEU A 225 -16.82 6.14 1.95
N TRP A 226 -16.63 6.55 0.70
CA TRP A 226 -17.34 7.69 0.14
C TRP A 226 -18.86 7.52 0.17
N THR A 227 -19.35 6.31 -0.06
CA THR A 227 -20.78 5.98 0.05
C THR A 227 -21.28 6.19 1.49
N ARG A 228 -20.48 5.84 2.51
CA ARG A 228 -20.83 6.09 3.92
C ARG A 228 -20.86 7.58 4.27
N ILE A 229 -19.91 8.38 3.74
CA ILE A 229 -19.96 9.85 3.85
C ILE A 229 -21.23 10.39 3.17
N THR A 230 -21.53 9.89 1.98
CA THR A 230 -22.70 10.31 1.19
C THR A 230 -23.99 10.03 1.95
N ASP A 231 -24.15 8.82 2.49
CA ASP A 231 -25.30 8.46 3.33
C ASP A 231 -25.38 9.37 4.57
N ARG A 232 -24.30 9.52 5.33
CA ARG A 232 -24.28 10.39 6.52
C ARG A 232 -24.69 11.83 6.16
N ARG A 233 -24.11 12.41 5.11
CA ARG A 233 -24.37 13.79 4.68
C ARG A 233 -25.77 14.00 4.14
N LEU A 234 -26.30 13.08 3.33
CA LEU A 234 -27.62 13.23 2.71
C LEU A 234 -28.75 12.92 3.70
N SER A 235 -28.52 12.01 4.65
CA SER A 235 -29.51 11.65 5.67
C SER A 235 -29.54 12.61 6.87
N HIS A 236 -28.53 13.48 7.04
CA HIS A 236 -28.42 14.41 8.17
C HIS A 236 -28.03 15.83 7.72
N PRO A 237 -28.98 16.78 7.60
CA PRO A 237 -28.74 18.10 7.03
C PRO A 237 -27.69 18.98 7.74
N HIS A 238 -27.40 18.72 9.02
CA HIS A 238 -26.38 19.46 9.80
C HIS A 238 -24.94 19.03 9.49
N VAL A 239 -24.77 17.89 8.82
CA VAL A 239 -23.45 17.35 8.45
C VAL A 239 -22.87 18.19 7.33
N LYS A 240 -21.56 18.44 7.39
CA LYS A 240 -20.82 19.21 6.38
C LYS A 240 -19.70 18.40 5.76
N VAL A 241 -19.51 18.54 4.45
CA VAL A 241 -18.43 17.91 3.70
C VAL A 241 -17.52 18.99 3.11
N ASN A 242 -16.28 19.05 3.58
CA ASN A 242 -15.25 19.96 3.09
C ASN A 242 -14.27 19.14 2.23
N VAL A 243 -13.99 19.62 1.02
CA VAL A 243 -13.08 18.93 0.09
C VAL A 243 -12.00 19.90 -0.35
N LEU A 244 -10.75 19.61 0.05
CA LEU A 244 -9.56 20.32 -0.37
C LEU A 244 -8.83 19.47 -1.41
N SER A 245 -8.47 20.05 -2.55
CA SER A 245 -7.70 19.36 -3.59
C SER A 245 -6.89 20.34 -4.43
N THR A 246 -5.92 19.85 -5.21
CA THR A 246 -5.22 20.69 -6.21
C THR A 246 -5.96 20.76 -7.55
N TYR A 247 -7.05 19.99 -7.71
CA TYR A 247 -7.94 20.03 -8.86
C TYR A 247 -9.34 19.55 -8.47
N THR A 248 -10.37 20.02 -9.19
CA THR A 248 -11.73 19.53 -8.99
C THR A 248 -11.89 18.10 -9.52
N HIS A 249 -12.55 17.24 -8.74
CA HIS A 249 -12.86 15.86 -9.08
C HIS A 249 -14.20 15.44 -8.45
N ARG A 250 -14.64 14.18 -8.64
CA ARG A 250 -15.98 13.71 -8.22
C ARG A 250 -16.33 13.94 -6.75
N SER A 251 -15.39 13.90 -5.81
CA SER A 251 -15.71 14.24 -4.40
C SER A 251 -16.27 15.66 -4.22
N PHE A 252 -16.00 16.61 -5.13
CA PHE A 252 -16.57 17.96 -5.05
C PHE A 252 -18.08 17.97 -5.29
N GLU A 253 -18.67 16.92 -5.87
CA GLU A 253 -20.11 16.84 -6.14
C GLU A 253 -20.96 16.78 -4.85
N LEU A 254 -20.38 16.37 -3.71
CA LEU A 254 -21.02 16.36 -2.40
C LEU A 254 -20.53 17.49 -1.49
N ALA A 255 -19.51 18.26 -1.90
CA ALA A 255 -18.87 19.22 -1.02
C ALA A 255 -19.79 20.41 -0.70
N ASP A 256 -20.00 20.69 0.58
CA ASP A 256 -20.57 21.96 1.05
C ASP A 256 -19.56 23.10 0.89
N ASN A 257 -18.28 22.82 1.16
CA ASN A 257 -17.17 23.75 1.02
C ASN A 257 -16.04 23.08 0.20
N GLY A 258 -16.02 23.33 -1.10
CA GLY A 258 -14.98 22.87 -2.02
C GLY A 258 -13.88 23.92 -2.21
N MET A 259 -12.62 23.51 -2.01
CA MET A 259 -11.43 24.36 -2.12
C MET A 259 -10.43 23.73 -3.09
N VAL A 260 -10.05 24.48 -4.12
CA VAL A 260 -8.89 24.18 -4.96
C VAL A 260 -7.73 25.02 -4.45
N PHE A 261 -6.60 24.39 -4.15
CA PHE A 261 -5.44 25.05 -3.56
C PHE A 261 -4.13 24.73 -4.29
N GLU A 262 -3.16 25.62 -4.15
CA GLU A 262 -1.86 25.52 -4.80
C GLU A 262 -1.02 24.35 -4.23
N PRO A 263 -0.32 23.56 -5.07
CA PRO A 263 0.45 22.43 -4.56
C PRO A 263 1.43 22.85 -3.45
N GLN A 264 1.47 22.08 -2.35
CA GLN A 264 2.31 22.27 -1.15
C GLN A 264 1.77 23.29 -0.12
N THR A 265 0.74 24.07 -0.43
CA THR A 265 0.28 25.15 0.45
C THR A 265 -0.73 24.68 1.51
N ASP A 266 -1.07 23.39 1.52
CA ASP A 266 -1.82 22.74 2.60
C ASP A 266 -1.11 22.88 3.95
N LEU A 267 0.23 22.92 3.97
CA LEU A 267 1.03 23.26 5.16
C LEU A 267 0.65 24.62 5.76
N ALA A 268 0.42 25.63 4.90
CA ALA A 268 0.02 26.97 5.34
C ALA A 268 -1.43 26.99 5.84
N ILE A 269 -2.33 26.28 5.14
CA ILE A 269 -3.74 26.15 5.56
C ILE A 269 -3.84 25.47 6.94
N ALA A 270 -3.11 24.38 7.18
CA ALA A 270 -3.16 23.68 8.46
C ALA A 270 -2.60 24.52 9.62
N ASN A 271 -1.50 25.25 9.40
CA ASN A 271 -0.98 26.19 10.39
C ASN A 271 -1.94 27.37 10.64
N PHE A 272 -2.63 27.87 9.61
CA PHE A 272 -3.69 28.87 9.77
C PHE A 272 -4.84 28.34 10.63
N ILE A 273 -5.30 27.11 10.42
CA ILE A 273 -6.37 26.54 11.26
C ILE A 273 -5.94 26.45 12.73
N ALA A 274 -4.70 26.02 12.99
CA ALA A 274 -4.15 26.01 14.35
C ALA A 274 -4.08 27.42 14.96
N ASN A 275 -3.64 28.42 14.18
CA ASN A 275 -3.64 29.83 14.58
C ASN A 275 -5.08 30.32 14.89
N TYR A 276 -6.04 30.02 14.03
CA TYR A 276 -7.45 30.39 14.20
C TYR A 276 -8.01 29.82 15.50
N ILE A 277 -7.76 28.55 15.81
CA ILE A 277 -8.19 27.91 17.07
C ILE A 277 -7.66 28.68 18.28
N ILE A 278 -6.39 29.08 18.25
CA ILE A 278 -5.77 29.83 19.35
C ILE A 278 -6.31 31.26 19.45
N GLN A 279 -6.46 31.96 18.33
CA GLN A 279 -6.97 33.34 18.29
C GLN A 279 -8.44 33.46 18.74
N ASN A 280 -9.20 32.37 18.64
CA ASN A 280 -10.62 32.32 19.00
C ASN A 280 -10.87 31.61 20.34
N ASP A 281 -9.83 31.42 21.17
CA ASP A 281 -9.91 30.76 22.48
C ASP A 281 -10.62 29.38 22.45
N ALA A 282 -10.39 28.62 21.37
CA ALA A 282 -11.02 27.33 21.11
C ALA A 282 -10.13 26.12 21.47
N VAL A 283 -9.05 26.36 22.22
CA VAL A 283 -8.17 25.30 22.70
C VAL A 283 -8.85 24.51 23.82
N ASN A 284 -8.88 23.19 23.72
CA ASN A 284 -9.32 22.31 24.79
C ASN A 284 -8.20 22.18 25.84
N TRP A 285 -8.15 23.13 26.77
CA TRP A 285 -7.09 23.19 27.78
C TRP A 285 -7.02 21.99 28.71
N ASP A 286 -8.16 21.36 29.06
CA ASP A 286 -8.16 20.14 29.87
C ASP A 286 -7.41 19.02 29.15
N PHE A 287 -7.72 18.82 27.86
CA PHE A 287 -7.08 17.81 27.03
C PHE A 287 -5.59 18.14 26.79
N VAL A 288 -5.29 19.37 26.36
CA VAL A 288 -3.92 19.79 26.01
C VAL A 288 -2.98 19.64 27.19
N ASN A 289 -3.36 20.13 28.37
CA ASN A 289 -2.50 20.08 29.57
C ASN A 289 -2.23 18.64 30.02
N LYS A 290 -3.23 17.76 29.96
CA LYS A 290 -3.12 16.38 30.43
C LYS A 290 -2.43 15.46 29.43
N HIS A 291 -2.70 15.62 28.13
CA HIS A 291 -2.41 14.58 27.15
C HIS A 291 -1.44 14.98 26.04
N THR A 292 -0.87 16.20 26.08
CA THR A 292 0.00 16.67 25.00
C THR A 292 1.34 17.26 25.47
N HIS A 293 2.30 17.26 24.54
CA HIS A 293 3.52 18.05 24.55
C HIS A 293 3.57 18.97 23.34
N PHE A 294 4.30 20.07 23.43
CA PHE A 294 4.63 20.90 22.27
C PHE A 294 6.08 20.64 21.82
N LYS A 295 6.26 20.49 20.51
CA LYS A 295 7.56 20.26 19.86
C LYS A 295 7.69 21.12 18.60
N ARG A 296 8.91 21.43 18.19
CA ARG A 296 9.24 22.04 16.91
C ARG A 296 10.09 21.09 16.07
N ALA A 297 9.74 20.88 14.81
CA ALA A 297 10.56 20.14 13.86
C ALA A 297 11.81 20.94 13.45
N GLU A 298 12.95 20.25 13.24
CA GLU A 298 14.08 20.85 12.52
C GLU A 298 13.69 21.12 11.07
N THR A 299 14.06 22.29 10.54
CA THR A 299 13.66 22.80 9.22
C THR A 299 14.83 22.71 8.24
N ASP A 300 14.62 23.06 6.97
CA ASP A 300 15.63 23.05 5.91
C ASP A 300 16.32 21.67 5.76
N ILE A 301 15.47 20.66 5.56
CA ILE A 301 15.83 19.24 5.63
C ILE A 301 16.15 18.62 4.27
N GLY A 302 16.23 19.42 3.21
CA GLY A 302 16.44 18.95 1.84
C GLY A 302 15.24 18.22 1.25
N TYR A 303 15.48 17.33 0.28
CA TYR A 303 14.42 16.67 -0.50
C TYR A 303 14.68 15.18 -0.77
N GLY A 304 15.61 14.56 -0.04
CA GLY A 304 15.94 13.14 -0.17
C GLY A 304 16.40 12.75 -1.58
N LEU A 305 16.98 13.71 -2.30
CA LEU A 305 17.63 13.49 -3.60
C LEU A 305 19.00 12.83 -3.38
N ARG A 306 19.76 12.60 -4.45
CA ARG A 306 21.16 12.17 -4.32
C ARG A 306 21.98 13.26 -3.60
N ASP A 307 23.02 12.87 -2.88
CA ASP A 307 23.79 13.77 -2.01
C ASP A 307 24.50 14.89 -2.81
N GLU A 308 24.86 14.61 -4.06
CA GLU A 308 25.43 15.57 -5.01
C GLU A 308 24.42 16.55 -5.62
N HIS A 309 23.12 16.35 -5.41
CA HIS A 309 22.10 17.24 -5.98
C HIS A 309 22.17 18.63 -5.32
N PRO A 310 22.08 19.75 -6.06
CA PRO A 310 22.23 21.10 -5.50
C PRO A 310 21.32 21.38 -4.31
N LEU A 311 20.03 21.04 -4.41
CA LEU A 311 19.07 21.20 -3.30
C LEU A 311 19.44 20.39 -2.04
N GLN A 312 20.15 19.28 -2.20
CA GLN A 312 20.58 18.44 -1.09
C GLN A 312 21.83 19.02 -0.42
N GLN A 313 22.75 19.58 -1.19
CA GLN A 313 23.95 20.28 -0.69
C GLN A 313 23.63 21.62 -0.02
N GLN A 314 22.59 22.32 -0.50
CA GLN A 314 22.17 23.61 0.05
C GLN A 314 21.41 23.48 1.39
N ALA A 315 20.82 22.32 1.65
CA ALA A 315 20.02 22.10 2.86
C ALA A 315 20.89 22.08 4.12
N LYS A 316 20.60 22.95 5.09
CA LYS A 316 21.34 23.02 6.36
C LYS A 316 21.24 21.74 7.20
N HIS A 317 20.10 21.06 7.14
CA HIS A 317 19.77 19.92 7.99
C HIS A 317 19.25 18.73 7.18
N ALA A 318 19.85 18.50 6.00
CA ALA A 318 19.61 17.38 5.11
C ALA A 318 19.25 16.07 5.83
N ASN A 319 18.06 15.51 5.53
CA ASN A 319 17.55 14.25 6.07
C ASN A 319 17.34 14.21 7.59
N SER A 320 17.43 15.34 8.29
CA SER A 320 17.22 15.35 9.74
C SER A 320 15.74 15.20 10.10
N GLY A 321 15.48 14.31 11.06
CA GLY A 321 14.16 14.12 11.67
C GLY A 321 14.07 14.66 13.09
N LYS A 322 15.03 15.48 13.54
CA LYS A 322 15.06 15.96 14.93
C LYS A 322 13.81 16.79 15.28
N MET A 323 13.46 16.76 16.56
CA MET A 323 12.42 17.58 17.16
C MET A 323 12.95 18.16 18.47
N PHE A 324 12.63 19.42 18.73
CA PHE A 324 13.02 20.12 19.93
C PHE A 324 11.77 20.38 20.79
N PRO A 325 11.85 20.29 22.13
CA PRO A 325 10.80 20.79 23.01
C PRO A 325 10.49 22.26 22.71
N MET A 326 9.23 22.63 22.82
CA MET A 326 8.81 24.04 22.82
C MET A 326 7.65 24.22 23.80
N THR A 327 7.40 25.45 24.21
CA THR A 327 6.26 25.86 25.03
C THR A 327 5.03 26.16 24.15
N PHE A 328 3.85 26.26 24.78
CA PHE A 328 2.65 26.71 24.08
C PHE A 328 2.81 28.14 23.52
N GLU A 329 3.40 29.08 24.27
CA GLU A 329 3.58 30.45 23.80
C GLU A 329 4.51 30.54 22.59
N GLU A 330 5.58 29.72 22.55
CA GLU A 330 6.42 29.60 21.36
C GLU A 330 5.65 28.99 20.18
N TYR A 331 4.76 28.03 20.43
CA TYR A 331 3.93 27.41 19.39
C TYR A 331 2.95 28.43 18.80
N LYS A 332 2.23 29.13 19.67
CA LYS A 332 1.34 30.25 19.35
C LYS A 332 2.05 31.32 18.52
N ALA A 333 3.24 31.76 18.94
CA ALA A 333 4.04 32.72 18.19
C ALA A 333 4.43 32.19 16.80
N SER A 334 4.73 30.90 16.68
CA SER A 334 5.12 30.28 15.40
C SER A 334 3.96 30.17 14.41
N VAL A 335 2.76 29.82 14.89
CA VAL A 335 1.57 29.73 14.02
C VAL A 335 0.92 31.09 13.75
N ALA A 336 1.16 32.10 14.59
CA ALA A 336 0.62 33.46 14.41
C ALA A 336 1.02 34.09 13.07
N GLU A 337 2.15 33.68 12.49
CA GLU A 337 2.55 34.13 11.15
C GLU A 337 1.59 33.68 10.04
N TYR A 338 0.81 32.61 10.25
CA TYR A 338 -0.13 32.07 9.28
C TYR A 338 -1.52 32.67 9.52
N THR A 339 -1.67 33.94 9.16
CA THR A 339 -2.97 34.64 9.17
C THR A 339 -3.86 34.13 8.03
N VAL A 340 -5.14 34.48 8.05
CA VAL A 340 -6.05 34.11 6.95
C VAL A 340 -5.62 34.72 5.63
N GLU A 341 -5.13 35.97 5.64
CA GLU A 341 -4.67 36.69 4.46
C GLU A 341 -3.43 36.01 3.88
N LYS A 342 -2.47 35.60 4.72
CA LYS A 342 -1.28 34.87 4.28
C LYS A 342 -1.64 33.50 3.72
N ALA A 343 -2.49 32.74 4.42
CA ALA A 343 -2.91 31.43 3.96
C ALA A 343 -3.70 31.50 2.64
N SER A 344 -4.59 32.49 2.50
CA SER A 344 -5.34 32.78 1.27
C SER A 344 -4.39 33.14 0.13
N ALA A 345 -3.49 34.11 0.34
CA ALA A 345 -2.54 34.56 -0.66
C ALA A 345 -1.59 33.44 -1.13
N MET A 346 -1.14 32.58 -0.21
CA MET A 346 -0.28 31.44 -0.57
C MET A 346 -1.04 30.36 -1.32
N SER A 347 -2.25 30.02 -0.86
CA SER A 347 -2.98 28.84 -1.34
C SER A 347 -3.91 29.09 -2.51
N GLY A 348 -4.22 30.35 -2.83
CA GLY A 348 -5.27 30.70 -3.80
C GLY A 348 -6.70 30.45 -3.30
N VAL A 349 -6.87 29.99 -2.05
CA VAL A 349 -8.20 29.71 -1.48
C VAL A 349 -8.79 30.98 -0.86
N PRO A 350 -10.04 31.35 -1.17
CA PRO A 350 -10.72 32.49 -0.55
C PRO A 350 -10.74 32.43 0.98
N GLU A 351 -10.57 33.59 1.63
CA GLU A 351 -10.50 33.73 3.09
C GLU A 351 -11.77 33.22 3.79
N ASP A 352 -12.94 33.47 3.22
CA ASP A 352 -14.23 33.04 3.77
C ASP A 352 -14.34 31.52 3.86
N LYS A 353 -13.85 30.79 2.84
CA LYS A 353 -13.82 29.32 2.85
C LYS A 353 -12.83 28.75 3.86
N LEU A 354 -11.68 29.40 4.01
CA LEU A 354 -10.67 29.03 5.02
C LEU A 354 -11.24 29.22 6.44
N ILE A 355 -11.88 30.36 6.69
CA ILE A 355 -12.52 30.68 7.96
C ILE A 355 -13.68 29.70 8.24
N GLU A 356 -14.51 29.39 7.24
CA GLU A 356 -15.60 28.42 7.38
C GLU A 356 -15.08 27.04 7.83
N LEU A 357 -13.99 26.57 7.23
CA LEU A 357 -13.35 25.32 7.65
C LEU A 357 -12.79 25.41 9.07
N ALA A 358 -12.06 26.48 9.38
CA ALA A 358 -11.43 26.66 10.69
C ALA A 358 -12.48 26.74 11.82
N LYS A 359 -13.64 27.38 11.58
CA LYS A 359 -14.78 27.39 12.49
C LYS A 359 -15.29 25.99 12.82
N GLN A 360 -15.37 25.10 11.84
CA GLN A 360 -15.82 23.71 12.08
C GLN A 360 -14.86 22.93 12.98
N TYR A 361 -13.54 23.15 12.84
CA TYR A 361 -12.56 22.59 13.77
C TYR A 361 -12.64 23.23 15.16
N ALA A 362 -12.81 24.55 15.25
CA ALA A 362 -12.86 25.30 16.50
C ALA A 362 -14.14 25.03 17.34
N ASP A 363 -15.28 24.75 16.71
CA ASP A 363 -16.55 24.53 17.41
C ASP A 363 -16.50 23.25 18.28
N PRO A 364 -16.54 23.34 19.62
CA PRO A 364 -16.42 22.18 20.50
C PRO A 364 -17.59 21.19 20.36
N ASN A 365 -18.73 21.61 19.80
CA ASN A 365 -19.92 20.79 19.65
C ASN A 365 -19.96 20.01 18.33
N ARG A 366 -19.00 20.23 17.43
CA ARG A 366 -18.92 19.52 16.14
C ARG A 366 -17.90 18.40 16.16
N LYS A 367 -18.34 17.19 15.82
CA LYS A 367 -17.46 16.05 15.61
C LYS A 367 -16.80 16.12 14.24
N VAL A 368 -15.47 16.11 14.20
CA VAL A 368 -14.71 16.29 12.96
C VAL A 368 -13.92 15.04 12.60
N MET A 369 -14.12 14.55 11.38
CA MET A 369 -13.34 13.48 10.77
C MET A 369 -12.48 14.04 9.64
N SER A 370 -11.16 14.07 9.85
CA SER A 370 -10.18 14.48 8.83
C SER A 370 -9.68 13.26 8.08
N LEU A 371 -9.65 13.35 6.75
CA LEU A 371 -9.40 12.21 5.86
C LEU A 371 -8.37 12.57 4.81
N TRP A 372 -7.21 11.92 4.85
CA TRP A 372 -6.15 12.14 3.86
C TRP A 372 -5.63 10.85 3.27
N THR A 373 -5.08 10.96 2.06
CA THR A 373 -4.48 9.84 1.33
C THR A 373 -3.14 10.30 0.73
N MET A 374 -2.96 10.24 -0.59
CA MET A 374 -1.67 10.53 -1.23
C MET A 374 -1.40 12.03 -1.38
N GLY A 375 -2.40 12.90 -1.26
CA GLY A 375 -2.16 14.36 -1.27
C GLY A 375 -1.20 14.79 -0.16
N MET A 376 -1.43 14.28 1.06
CA MET A 376 -0.55 14.53 2.21
C MET A 376 0.65 13.57 2.28
N ASN A 377 0.55 12.35 1.77
CA ASN A 377 1.65 11.37 1.94
C ASN A 377 2.67 11.43 0.80
N GLN A 378 2.25 11.56 -0.46
CA GLN A 378 3.16 11.75 -1.60
C GLN A 378 3.48 13.23 -1.73
N HIS A 379 4.25 13.71 -0.76
CA HIS A 379 4.49 15.13 -0.50
C HIS A 379 5.89 15.29 0.09
N THR A 380 6.73 16.21 -0.39
CA THR A 380 8.11 16.34 0.12
C THR A 380 8.23 16.83 1.57
N ARG A 381 7.12 17.24 2.16
CA ARG A 381 6.94 17.48 3.61
C ARG A 381 5.77 16.70 4.20
N GLY A 382 5.50 15.51 3.66
CA GLY A 382 4.31 14.73 4.03
C GLY A 382 4.25 14.33 5.50
N VAL A 383 5.39 14.08 6.14
CA VAL A 383 5.46 13.80 7.58
C VAL A 383 5.03 15.02 8.40
N TRP A 384 5.45 16.22 7.98
CA TRP A 384 5.03 17.46 8.62
C TRP A 384 3.54 17.69 8.42
N MET A 385 3.03 17.52 7.21
CA MET A 385 1.61 17.70 6.93
C MET A 385 0.73 16.75 7.76
N ASN A 386 1.13 15.47 7.90
CA ASN A 386 0.48 14.53 8.82
C ASN A 386 0.47 15.06 10.26
N SER A 387 1.62 15.55 10.75
CA SER A 387 1.75 16.13 12.09
C SER A 387 0.84 17.35 12.29
N LEU A 388 0.75 18.24 11.29
CA LEU A 388 -0.05 19.46 11.36
C LEU A 388 -1.56 19.16 11.44
N VAL A 389 -2.06 18.16 10.70
CA VAL A 389 -3.46 17.75 10.85
C VAL A 389 -3.72 17.15 12.23
N TYR A 390 -2.78 16.37 12.79
CA TYR A 390 -2.92 15.91 14.17
C TYR A 390 -2.93 17.07 15.17
N ASN A 391 -2.12 18.12 14.98
CA ASN A 391 -2.11 19.29 15.86
C ASN A 391 -3.52 19.90 15.99
N ILE A 392 -4.23 20.06 14.88
CA ILE A 392 -5.60 20.63 14.87
C ILE A 392 -6.55 19.79 15.75
N HIS A 393 -6.46 18.47 15.66
CA HIS A 393 -7.26 17.55 16.48
C HIS A 393 -6.82 17.52 17.94
N LEU A 394 -5.52 17.60 18.22
CA LEU A 394 -4.96 17.60 19.58
C LEU A 394 -5.25 18.91 20.32
N LEU A 395 -5.18 20.06 19.64
CA LEU A 395 -5.56 21.36 20.20
C LEU A 395 -7.02 21.40 20.64
N THR A 396 -7.90 20.65 19.98
CA THR A 396 -9.35 20.64 20.23
C THR A 396 -9.81 19.39 21.02
N GLY A 397 -8.94 18.42 21.28
CA GLY A 397 -9.29 17.16 21.92
C GLY A 397 -10.22 16.26 21.08
N LYS A 398 -10.31 16.49 19.77
CA LYS A 398 -11.20 15.81 18.83
C LYS A 398 -10.57 14.52 18.28
N ILE A 399 -10.27 13.57 19.16
CA ILE A 399 -9.56 12.33 18.81
C ILE A 399 -10.07 11.14 19.62
N SER A 400 -9.91 9.93 19.08
CA SER A 400 -10.21 8.66 19.77
C SER A 400 -11.65 8.56 20.30
N GLN A 401 -12.60 9.19 19.62
CA GLN A 401 -14.01 9.23 20.00
C GLN A 401 -14.89 9.04 18.76
N PRO A 402 -16.10 8.45 18.89
CA PRO A 402 -17.00 8.25 17.76
C PRO A 402 -17.28 9.54 16.99
N GLY A 403 -16.76 9.64 15.76
CA GLY A 403 -16.91 10.77 14.84
C GLY A 403 -15.83 11.86 14.94
N ASN A 404 -14.95 11.80 15.95
CA ASN A 404 -13.83 12.72 16.19
C ASN A 404 -12.52 12.00 15.86
N SER A 405 -12.07 12.11 14.61
CA SER A 405 -11.15 11.12 14.04
C SER A 405 -10.21 11.73 12.98
N PRO A 406 -8.91 11.95 13.29
CA PRO A 406 -7.89 12.20 12.29
C PRO A 406 -7.49 10.86 11.64
N PHE A 407 -8.09 10.56 10.49
CA PHE A 407 -8.04 9.25 9.86
C PHE A 407 -7.20 9.23 8.58
N SER A 408 -5.95 8.76 8.69
CA SER A 408 -5.10 8.44 7.54
C SER A 408 -5.67 7.25 6.76
N LEU A 409 -6.12 7.49 5.52
CA LEU A 409 -6.62 6.42 4.64
C LEU A 409 -5.46 5.64 4.01
N THR A 410 -5.50 4.32 4.17
CA THR A 410 -4.55 3.42 3.50
C THR A 410 -5.01 3.08 2.08
N GLY A 411 -4.08 3.16 1.11
CA GLY A 411 -4.39 2.91 -0.31
C GLY A 411 -4.47 1.41 -0.68
N GLN A 412 -3.51 0.61 -0.26
CA GLN A 412 -3.37 -0.81 -0.62
C GLN A 412 -4.15 -1.73 0.34
N PRO A 413 -4.52 -2.95 -0.09
CA PRO A 413 -5.42 -3.81 0.70
C PRO A 413 -4.77 -4.34 1.98
N SER A 414 -3.42 -4.40 2.01
CA SER A 414 -2.64 -4.82 3.17
C SER A 414 -1.33 -4.03 3.30
N ALA A 415 -1.33 -2.74 2.94
CA ALA A 415 -0.22 -1.89 3.36
C ALA A 415 -0.15 -1.78 4.88
N CYS A 416 -1.30 -1.81 5.58
CA CYS A 416 -1.37 -1.99 7.03
C CYS A 416 -0.88 -3.40 7.42
N GLY A 417 -1.74 -4.40 7.27
CA GLY A 417 -1.54 -5.76 7.79
C GLY A 417 -0.24 -6.43 7.38
N THR A 418 0.28 -6.12 6.19
CA THR A 418 1.52 -6.72 5.69
C THR A 418 2.69 -5.75 5.78
N ALA A 419 2.69 -4.66 5.02
CA ALA A 419 3.90 -3.85 4.92
C ALA A 419 4.27 -3.18 6.25
N ARG A 420 3.29 -2.59 6.93
CA ARG A 420 3.49 -1.80 8.16
C ARG A 420 3.53 -2.65 9.41
N GLU A 421 2.55 -3.52 9.61
CA GLU A 421 2.45 -4.30 10.85
C GLU A 421 3.56 -5.38 10.93
N VAL A 422 3.82 -6.11 9.82
CA VAL A 422 4.97 -7.04 9.74
C VAL A 422 6.31 -6.30 9.65
N GLY A 423 6.31 -5.08 9.13
CA GLY A 423 7.52 -4.26 9.02
C GLY A 423 8.44 -4.70 7.88
N THR A 424 7.89 -4.91 6.67
CA THR A 424 8.66 -5.27 5.46
C THR A 424 9.37 -4.07 4.83
N PHE A 425 9.94 -3.21 5.68
CA PHE A 425 10.66 -2.00 5.29
C PHE A 425 12.13 -2.09 5.68
N ALA A 426 12.96 -1.28 5.03
CA ALA A 426 14.40 -1.35 5.18
C ALA A 426 14.91 -1.01 6.59
N HIS A 427 14.08 -0.38 7.42
CA HIS A 427 14.42 0.07 8.76
C HIS A 427 13.63 -0.67 9.87
N ARG A 428 12.74 -1.59 9.49
CA ARG A 428 11.70 -2.13 10.39
C ARG A 428 11.97 -3.58 10.81
N LEU A 429 11.32 -3.92 11.92
CA LEU A 429 10.95 -5.25 12.41
C LEU A 429 9.43 -5.25 12.69
N PRO A 430 8.80 -6.41 12.95
CA PRO A 430 7.36 -6.48 13.26
C PRO A 430 6.91 -5.60 14.43
N ALA A 431 5.63 -5.22 14.45
CA ALA A 431 4.98 -4.45 15.54
C ALA A 431 5.76 -3.17 15.93
N ASP A 432 5.87 -2.23 14.98
CA ASP A 432 6.53 -0.92 15.09
C ASP A 432 8.02 -0.92 15.46
N MET A 433 8.60 -2.10 15.66
CA MET A 433 10.01 -2.23 15.94
C MET A 433 10.89 -1.80 14.77
N VAL A 434 12.13 -1.47 15.09
CA VAL A 434 13.12 -0.91 14.18
C VAL A 434 14.45 -1.60 14.37
N VAL A 435 15.14 -1.84 13.26
CA VAL A 435 16.44 -2.55 13.25
C VAL A 435 17.52 -1.79 13.99
N ALA A 436 17.40 -0.45 14.09
CA ALA A 436 18.37 0.39 14.80
C ALA A 436 18.38 0.17 16.32
N ASN A 437 17.27 -0.30 16.90
CA ASN A 437 17.17 -0.49 18.34
C ASN A 437 17.66 -1.90 18.74
N PRO A 438 18.72 -2.03 19.57
CA PRO A 438 19.25 -3.33 19.98
C PRO A 438 18.24 -4.19 20.73
N LYS A 439 17.35 -3.60 21.54
CA LYS A 439 16.30 -4.36 22.26
C LYS A 439 15.31 -4.99 21.29
N HIS A 440 14.96 -4.27 20.23
CA HIS A 440 14.05 -4.75 19.20
C HIS A 440 14.65 -5.92 18.42
N ARG A 441 15.93 -5.83 18.07
CA ARG A 441 16.65 -6.94 17.44
C ARG A 441 16.71 -8.15 18.35
N ALA A 442 17.03 -7.98 19.63
CA ALA A 442 17.07 -9.08 20.60
C ALA A 442 15.71 -9.78 20.75
N ILE A 443 14.59 -9.04 20.74
CA ILE A 443 13.24 -9.63 20.73
C ILE A 443 13.02 -10.49 19.49
N ALA A 444 13.31 -9.93 18.31
CA ALA A 444 13.15 -10.66 17.05
C ALA A 444 14.06 -11.89 16.95
N GLU A 445 15.32 -11.77 17.35
CA GLU A 445 16.28 -12.88 17.40
C GLU A 445 15.81 -13.97 18.38
N LYS A 446 15.25 -13.60 19.54
CA LYS A 446 14.68 -14.56 20.49
C LYS A 446 13.47 -15.30 19.90
N ILE A 447 12.51 -14.59 19.32
CA ILE A 447 11.31 -15.20 18.70
C ILE A 447 11.74 -16.13 17.56
N TRP A 448 12.60 -15.65 16.66
CA TRP A 448 13.09 -16.41 15.51
C TRP A 448 14.17 -17.45 15.84
N LYS A 449 14.53 -17.63 17.13
CA LYS A 449 15.57 -18.56 17.62
C LYS A 449 16.94 -18.35 16.96
N LEU A 450 17.34 -17.11 16.71
CA LEU A 450 18.59 -16.76 16.06
C LEU A 450 19.71 -16.50 17.09
N PRO A 451 20.98 -16.75 16.75
CA PRO A 451 22.08 -16.27 17.57
C PRO A 451 22.09 -14.74 17.63
N GLU A 452 22.54 -14.19 18.76
CA GLU A 452 22.62 -12.75 18.98
C GLU A 452 23.49 -12.06 17.92
N GLY A 453 22.97 -10.98 17.34
CA GLY A 453 23.65 -10.19 16.31
C GLY A 453 23.43 -10.68 14.87
N THR A 454 22.52 -11.64 14.67
CA THR A 454 22.09 -12.06 13.34
C THR A 454 21.47 -10.89 12.56
N ILE A 455 20.56 -10.14 13.18
CA ILE A 455 19.82 -9.07 12.50
C ILE A 455 20.72 -7.83 12.36
N PRO A 456 20.88 -7.25 11.15
CA PRO A 456 21.75 -6.09 10.96
C PRO A 456 21.21 -4.85 11.68
N PRO A 457 22.07 -4.06 12.36
CA PRO A 457 21.64 -2.89 13.13
C PRO A 457 21.34 -1.66 12.24
N LYS A 458 21.85 -1.62 11.00
CA LYS A 458 21.71 -0.47 10.12
C LYS A 458 20.51 -0.63 9.19
N PRO A 459 19.67 0.41 9.01
CA PRO A 459 18.68 0.42 7.94
C PRO A 459 19.31 0.11 6.57
N GLY A 460 18.61 -0.67 5.75
CA GLY A 460 19.01 -0.96 4.38
C GLY A 460 18.50 0.09 3.38
N PHE A 461 18.44 -0.30 2.11
CA PHE A 461 18.00 0.59 1.03
C PHE A 461 16.48 0.68 0.94
N HIS A 462 15.92 1.88 1.11
CA HIS A 462 14.51 2.18 0.84
C HIS A 462 14.21 2.22 -0.66
N ALA A 463 12.95 2.18 -1.08
CA ALA A 463 12.52 2.08 -2.49
C ALA A 463 13.36 2.89 -3.49
N VAL A 464 13.40 4.22 -3.34
CA VAL A 464 14.18 5.10 -4.25
C VAL A 464 15.69 4.84 -4.16
N LEU A 465 16.21 4.53 -2.98
CA LEU A 465 17.62 4.20 -2.81
C LEU A 465 17.98 2.86 -3.45
N GLN A 466 17.06 1.90 -3.50
CA GLN A 466 17.26 0.64 -4.23
C GLN A 466 17.47 0.90 -5.72
N ASP A 467 16.69 1.78 -6.34
CA ASP A 467 16.88 2.15 -7.76
C ASP A 467 18.26 2.80 -8.00
N ARG A 468 18.66 3.69 -7.10
CA ARG A 468 19.98 4.34 -7.13
C ARG A 468 21.12 3.33 -6.97
N MET A 469 21.00 2.39 -6.03
CA MET A 469 22.01 1.35 -5.79
C MET A 469 22.08 0.33 -6.92
N LEU A 470 20.96 0.05 -7.60
CA LEU A 470 20.95 -0.75 -8.83
C LEU A 470 21.70 -0.03 -9.95
N LYS A 471 21.40 1.25 -10.20
CA LYS A 471 22.13 2.06 -11.19
C LYS A 471 23.63 2.07 -10.90
N ASP A 472 24.00 2.30 -9.64
CA ASP A 472 25.38 2.40 -9.18
C ASP A 472 26.10 1.03 -9.11
N GLY A 473 25.44 -0.09 -9.42
CA GLY A 473 26.02 -1.43 -9.38
C GLY A 473 26.36 -1.93 -7.96
N LYS A 474 25.78 -1.33 -6.92
CA LYS A 474 26.04 -1.64 -5.50
C LYS A 474 25.10 -2.71 -4.93
N MET A 475 24.03 -3.04 -5.65
CA MET A 475 23.11 -4.13 -5.36
C MET A 475 22.88 -4.88 -6.66
N ASN A 476 23.24 -6.16 -6.74
CA ASN A 476 23.34 -6.90 -8.00
C ASN A 476 22.39 -8.09 -8.11
N ALA A 477 21.71 -8.48 -7.03
CA ALA A 477 20.71 -9.54 -7.07
C ALA A 477 19.42 -9.02 -6.44
N TYR A 478 18.39 -8.85 -7.26
CA TYR A 478 17.20 -8.08 -6.86
C TYR A 478 15.91 -8.78 -7.26
N TRP A 479 15.03 -8.99 -6.29
CA TRP A 479 13.77 -9.69 -6.50
C TRP A 479 12.56 -8.80 -6.25
N VAL A 480 11.79 -8.54 -7.30
CA VAL A 480 10.55 -7.76 -7.27
C VAL A 480 9.36 -8.71 -7.20
N MET A 481 8.47 -8.54 -6.21
CA MET A 481 7.31 -9.41 -6.02
C MET A 481 6.01 -8.61 -5.82
N CYS A 482 4.95 -9.03 -6.49
CA CYS A 482 3.58 -8.50 -6.33
C CYS A 482 3.47 -6.98 -6.56
N ASN A 483 4.33 -6.42 -7.42
CA ASN A 483 4.29 -5.02 -7.82
C ASN A 483 4.93 -4.80 -9.21
N ASN A 484 4.61 -3.66 -9.81
CA ASN A 484 5.10 -3.25 -11.13
C ASN A 484 5.90 -1.93 -11.02
N ASN A 485 7.03 -1.96 -10.26
CA ASN A 485 7.81 -0.76 -9.94
C ASN A 485 8.42 -0.03 -11.14
N MET A 486 8.67 -0.71 -12.27
CA MET A 486 9.15 -0.05 -13.48
C MET A 486 8.13 0.96 -14.01
N GLN A 487 6.83 0.67 -13.87
CA GLN A 487 5.77 1.62 -14.20
C GLN A 487 5.40 2.53 -13.02
N ALA A 488 5.47 2.04 -11.78
CA ALA A 488 4.93 2.74 -10.60
C ALA A 488 5.92 3.65 -9.86
N GLY A 489 7.23 3.36 -9.91
CA GLY A 489 8.24 4.17 -9.24
C GLY A 489 8.60 5.42 -10.05
N PRO A 490 9.12 6.49 -9.42
CA PRO A 490 9.45 7.76 -10.08
C PRO A 490 10.71 7.66 -10.94
N ASN A 491 10.95 8.68 -11.76
CA ASN A 491 12.19 8.90 -12.48
C ASN A 491 12.72 7.64 -13.20
N ILE A 492 11.86 7.06 -14.03
CA ILE A 492 12.14 5.79 -14.73
C ILE A 492 13.46 5.86 -15.51
N ASN A 493 13.69 6.98 -16.21
CA ASN A 493 14.76 7.11 -17.19
C ASN A 493 16.14 7.25 -16.55
N GLU A 494 16.27 7.97 -15.43
CA GLU A 494 17.58 8.27 -14.86
C GLU A 494 18.11 7.16 -13.97
N GLU A 495 17.24 6.50 -13.19
CA GLU A 495 17.66 5.59 -12.13
C GLU A 495 17.24 4.14 -12.41
N ARG A 496 15.93 3.91 -12.52
CA ARG A 496 15.39 2.55 -12.45
C ARG A 496 15.64 1.72 -13.70
N LEU A 497 15.34 2.26 -14.89
CA LEU A 497 15.57 1.52 -16.13
C LEU A 497 17.06 1.25 -16.36
N PRO A 498 17.97 2.24 -16.21
CA PRO A 498 19.41 1.96 -16.25
C PRO A 498 19.86 0.95 -15.20
N GLY A 499 19.35 1.05 -13.97
CA GLY A 499 19.68 0.09 -12.90
C GLY A 499 19.19 -1.33 -13.19
N TYR A 500 17.96 -1.51 -13.66
CA TYR A 500 17.44 -2.84 -14.00
C TYR A 500 18.19 -3.45 -15.20
N ARG A 501 18.61 -2.61 -16.15
CA ARG A 501 19.34 -3.04 -17.35
C ARG A 501 20.86 -3.03 -17.20
N ASN A 502 21.39 -2.60 -16.05
CA ASN A 502 22.81 -2.71 -15.76
C ASN A 502 23.24 -4.19 -15.88
N PRO A 503 24.26 -4.52 -16.70
CA PRO A 503 24.68 -5.89 -16.95
C PRO A 503 25.26 -6.60 -15.71
N GLU A 504 25.66 -5.86 -14.68
CA GLU A 504 26.09 -6.43 -13.40
C GLU A 504 24.93 -6.92 -12.54
N ASN A 505 23.71 -6.45 -12.81
CA ASN A 505 22.53 -6.77 -12.00
C ASN A 505 21.75 -7.93 -12.59
N PHE A 506 21.18 -8.75 -11.72
CA PHE A 506 20.24 -9.80 -12.05
C PHE A 506 18.90 -9.52 -11.38
N ILE A 507 17.86 -9.32 -12.19
CA ILE A 507 16.54 -8.87 -11.77
C ILE A 507 15.53 -10.01 -11.94
N VAL A 508 14.86 -10.36 -10.84
CA VAL A 508 13.78 -11.35 -10.81
C VAL A 508 12.45 -10.62 -10.62
N CYS A 509 11.41 -10.99 -11.38
CA CYS A 509 10.06 -10.44 -11.22
C CYS A 509 9.03 -11.57 -11.07
N SER A 510 8.36 -11.59 -9.92
CA SER A 510 7.23 -12.48 -9.64
C SER A 510 5.91 -11.74 -9.89
N ASP A 511 5.16 -12.15 -10.90
CA ASP A 511 3.90 -11.52 -11.30
C ASP A 511 2.93 -12.57 -11.91
N PRO A 512 1.60 -12.41 -11.78
CA PRO A 512 0.65 -13.21 -12.54
C PRO A 512 0.58 -12.87 -14.04
N TYR A 513 1.03 -11.67 -14.45
CA TYR A 513 0.92 -11.20 -15.84
C TYR A 513 2.23 -10.61 -16.38
N PRO A 514 2.39 -10.53 -17.71
CA PRO A 514 3.40 -9.70 -18.33
C PRO A 514 3.18 -8.22 -17.96
N THR A 515 4.21 -7.60 -17.40
CA THR A 515 4.24 -6.19 -16.98
C THR A 515 5.49 -5.49 -17.52
N VAL A 516 5.54 -4.16 -17.41
CA VAL A 516 6.73 -3.39 -17.77
C VAL A 516 7.91 -3.76 -16.87
N THR A 517 7.68 -4.05 -15.58
CA THR A 517 8.70 -4.60 -14.68
C THR A 517 9.19 -5.96 -15.16
N ALA A 518 8.29 -6.88 -15.49
CA ALA A 518 8.65 -8.22 -15.98
C ALA A 518 9.45 -8.13 -17.29
N GLN A 519 9.06 -7.23 -18.20
CA GLN A 519 9.80 -6.97 -19.43
C GLN A 519 11.21 -6.41 -19.18
N ALA A 520 11.40 -5.59 -18.15
CA ALA A 520 12.70 -5.06 -17.78
C ALA A 520 13.57 -6.05 -16.97
N ALA A 521 12.97 -7.12 -16.44
CA ALA A 521 13.64 -8.14 -15.65
C ALA A 521 14.48 -9.10 -16.51
N ASP A 522 15.19 -10.00 -15.84
CA ASP A 522 16.02 -11.04 -16.44
C ASP A 522 15.40 -12.43 -16.27
N LEU A 523 14.67 -12.63 -15.17
CA LEU A 523 13.89 -13.82 -14.87
C LEU A 523 12.49 -13.41 -14.44
N ILE A 524 11.48 -14.03 -15.04
CA ILE A 524 10.07 -13.86 -14.68
C ILE A 524 9.57 -15.17 -14.05
N LEU A 525 8.93 -15.06 -12.90
CA LEU A 525 8.33 -16.19 -12.18
C LEU A 525 6.81 -16.09 -12.25
N PRO A 526 6.08 -17.12 -12.73
CA PRO A 526 4.63 -17.13 -12.81
C PRO A 526 4.03 -17.26 -11.40
N THR A 527 3.16 -16.32 -11.03
CA THR A 527 2.71 -16.20 -9.63
C THR A 527 1.22 -16.43 -9.44
N ALA A 528 0.86 -17.25 -8.44
CA ALA A 528 -0.51 -17.44 -7.98
C ALA A 528 -1.03 -16.18 -7.25
N MET A 529 -2.24 -15.75 -7.56
CA MET A 529 -2.83 -14.49 -7.10
C MET A 529 -4.16 -14.65 -6.38
N TRP A 530 -4.40 -13.77 -5.39
CA TRP A 530 -5.68 -13.67 -4.67
C TRP A 530 -6.18 -15.02 -4.15
N VAL A 531 -7.38 -15.49 -4.53
CA VAL A 531 -7.97 -16.74 -4.04
C VAL A 531 -7.39 -18.02 -4.66
N GLU A 532 -6.36 -17.89 -5.52
CA GLU A 532 -5.50 -19.03 -5.90
C GLU A 532 -4.57 -19.49 -4.77
N LYS A 533 -4.58 -18.79 -3.62
CA LYS A 533 -3.81 -19.12 -2.42
C LYS A 533 -4.58 -18.72 -1.16
N GLU A 534 -4.24 -19.32 -0.02
CA GLU A 534 -4.73 -18.90 1.29
C GLU A 534 -4.00 -17.62 1.73
N GLY A 535 -4.72 -16.68 2.35
CA GLY A 535 -4.13 -15.36 2.62
C GLY A 535 -4.83 -14.55 3.69
N ALA A 536 -4.14 -13.50 4.13
CA ALA A 536 -4.60 -12.54 5.11
C ALA A 536 -4.26 -11.12 4.65
N TYR A 537 -5.19 -10.18 4.80
CA TYR A 537 -4.98 -8.74 4.55
C TYR A 537 -5.51 -7.89 5.72
N GLY A 538 -4.76 -6.85 6.10
CA GLY A 538 -5.18 -5.84 7.08
C GLY A 538 -5.52 -4.50 6.41
N ASN A 539 -6.76 -4.02 6.57
CA ASN A 539 -7.26 -2.80 5.92
C ASN A 539 -6.91 -1.51 6.69
N ALA A 540 -7.40 -0.34 6.23
CA ALA A 540 -7.08 0.96 6.84
C ALA A 540 -7.63 1.18 8.26
N GLU A 541 -8.58 0.39 8.74
CA GLU A 541 -9.13 0.48 10.10
C GLU A 541 -8.62 -0.63 11.03
N ARG A 542 -7.44 -1.19 10.74
CA ARG A 542 -6.79 -2.28 11.50
C ARG A 542 -7.49 -3.64 11.39
N ARG A 543 -8.45 -3.79 10.47
CA ARG A 543 -9.22 -5.03 10.32
C ARG A 543 -8.45 -6.07 9.52
N THR A 544 -8.01 -7.13 10.19
CA THR A 544 -7.39 -8.30 9.55
C THR A 544 -8.48 -9.25 9.05
N GLN A 545 -8.47 -9.58 7.76
CA GLN A 545 -9.39 -10.50 7.09
C GLN A 545 -8.62 -11.63 6.42
N VAL A 546 -9.03 -12.88 6.67
CA VAL A 546 -8.41 -14.10 6.13
C VAL A 546 -9.36 -14.79 5.14
N TRP A 547 -8.79 -15.44 4.13
CA TRP A 547 -9.51 -16.26 3.16
C TRP A 547 -8.78 -17.58 2.91
N TYR A 548 -9.51 -18.68 2.74
CA TYR A 548 -8.96 -19.95 2.26
C TYR A 548 -8.61 -19.88 0.78
N GLN A 549 -7.70 -20.75 0.32
CA GLN A 549 -7.56 -21.01 -1.11
C GLN A 549 -8.87 -21.59 -1.67
N GLN A 550 -9.36 -21.03 -2.77
CA GLN A 550 -10.67 -21.40 -3.33
C GLN A 550 -10.58 -22.01 -4.75
N VAL A 551 -9.50 -21.72 -5.47
CA VAL A 551 -9.19 -22.29 -6.79
C VAL A 551 -7.69 -22.58 -6.88
N GLN A 552 -7.29 -23.42 -7.83
CA GLN A 552 -5.88 -23.61 -8.14
C GLN A 552 -5.39 -22.58 -9.15
N ALA A 553 -4.10 -22.27 -9.09
CA ALA A 553 -3.46 -21.48 -10.11
C ALA A 553 -3.35 -22.28 -11.42
N GLY A 554 -3.70 -21.68 -12.56
CA GLY A 554 -3.40 -22.24 -13.87
C GLY A 554 -1.90 -22.28 -14.19
N GLY A 555 -1.47 -23.33 -14.89
CA GLY A 555 -0.09 -23.57 -15.30
C GLY A 555 0.78 -24.05 -14.15
N GLU A 556 2.04 -23.64 -14.17
CA GLU A 556 3.03 -23.88 -13.11
C GLU A 556 3.12 -22.68 -12.15
N ALA A 557 2.13 -21.78 -12.15
CA ALA A 557 2.14 -20.61 -11.30
C ALA A 557 2.13 -21.01 -9.80
N LYS A 558 3.02 -20.41 -9.01
CA LYS A 558 3.16 -20.69 -7.57
C LYS A 558 2.99 -19.43 -6.74
N SER A 559 2.51 -19.55 -5.52
CA SER A 559 2.34 -18.39 -4.62
C SER A 559 3.69 -17.72 -4.33
N ASP A 560 3.68 -16.42 -4.02
CA ASP A 560 4.89 -15.73 -3.56
C ASP A 560 5.46 -16.42 -2.31
N LEU A 561 4.58 -16.91 -1.41
CA LEU A 561 4.97 -17.64 -0.20
C LEU A 561 5.77 -18.90 -0.52
N TRP A 562 5.26 -19.73 -1.42
CA TRP A 562 5.97 -20.92 -1.90
C TRP A 562 7.33 -20.54 -2.49
N GLN A 563 7.38 -19.51 -3.33
CA GLN A 563 8.63 -19.10 -3.98
C GLN A 563 9.70 -18.71 -2.97
N ILE A 564 9.35 -17.93 -1.95
CA ILE A 564 10.26 -17.50 -0.87
C ILE A 564 10.79 -18.71 -0.10
N MET A 565 9.90 -19.62 0.31
CA MET A 565 10.28 -20.76 1.12
C MET A 565 11.09 -21.79 0.33
N GLU A 566 10.71 -22.06 -0.92
CA GLU A 566 11.44 -22.99 -1.78
C GLU A 566 12.84 -22.46 -2.11
N PHE A 567 12.96 -21.17 -2.44
CA PHE A 567 14.27 -20.56 -2.70
C PHE A 567 15.20 -20.60 -1.47
N SER A 568 14.63 -20.49 -0.26
CA SER A 568 15.40 -20.58 1.00
C SER A 568 16.07 -21.95 1.20
N LYS A 569 15.63 -23.02 0.52
CA LYS A 569 16.29 -24.33 0.58
C LYS A 569 17.63 -24.36 -0.18
N ARG A 570 17.89 -23.40 -1.06
CA ARG A 570 19.09 -23.35 -1.93
C ARG A 570 20.34 -22.80 -1.25
N PHE A 571 20.23 -22.44 0.04
CA PHE A 571 21.29 -21.83 0.83
C PHE A 571 21.50 -22.62 2.12
N THR A 572 22.73 -23.05 2.39
CA THR A 572 23.10 -23.45 3.75
C THR A 572 23.38 -22.22 4.60
N VAL A 573 23.28 -22.35 5.92
CA VAL A 573 23.58 -21.21 6.81
C VAL A 573 25.04 -20.75 6.71
N GLU A 574 25.99 -21.64 6.39
CA GLU A 574 27.39 -21.31 6.16
C GLU A 574 27.60 -20.39 4.96
N GLU A 575 26.70 -20.44 3.98
CA GLU A 575 26.78 -19.60 2.79
C GLU A 575 26.29 -18.16 3.06
N VAL A 576 25.54 -17.94 4.14
CA VAL A 576 24.90 -16.65 4.43
C VAL A 576 25.27 -16.05 5.79
N TRP A 577 25.77 -16.85 6.72
CA TRP A 577 26.20 -16.43 8.06
C TRP A 577 27.70 -16.64 8.24
N GLY A 578 28.35 -15.67 8.89
CA GLY A 578 29.76 -15.77 9.24
C GLY A 578 30.01 -16.71 10.42
N GLU A 579 31.26 -17.19 10.53
CA GLU A 579 31.69 -18.14 11.56
C GLU A 579 31.41 -17.66 13.00
N GLU A 580 31.50 -16.34 13.26
CA GLU A 580 31.19 -15.76 14.58
C GLU A 580 29.74 -16.05 15.02
N LEU A 581 28.77 -16.03 14.10
CA LEU A 581 27.39 -16.36 14.42
C LEU A 581 27.18 -17.87 14.58
N LEU A 582 27.81 -18.66 13.71
CA LEU A 582 27.69 -20.12 13.74
C LEU A 582 28.33 -20.73 14.98
N ALA A 583 29.39 -20.12 15.52
CA ALA A 583 29.98 -20.51 16.79
C ALA A 583 29.02 -20.31 17.98
N LYS A 584 28.13 -19.30 17.92
CA LYS A 584 27.08 -19.06 18.93
C LYS A 584 25.88 -20.00 18.79
N ALA A 585 25.72 -20.65 17.63
CA ALA A 585 24.63 -21.57 17.35
C ALA A 585 25.10 -22.79 16.53
N PRO A 586 25.99 -23.64 17.08
CA PRO A 586 26.58 -24.78 16.37
C PRO A 586 25.52 -25.80 15.90
N GLN A 587 24.35 -25.84 16.54
CA GLN A 587 23.21 -26.66 16.14
C GLN A 587 22.62 -26.31 14.76
N TYR A 588 23.02 -25.18 14.17
CA TYR A 588 22.59 -24.78 12.83
C TYR A 588 23.57 -25.20 11.72
N ARG A 589 24.76 -25.71 12.05
CA ARG A 589 25.69 -26.17 11.02
C ARG A 589 25.11 -27.30 10.18
N GLY A 590 25.33 -27.24 8.87
CA GLY A 590 24.81 -28.16 7.86
C GLY A 590 23.31 -27.98 7.56
N LYS A 591 22.61 -27.06 8.21
CA LYS A 591 21.20 -26.78 7.93
C LYS A 591 21.04 -25.78 6.80
N THR A 592 19.91 -25.86 6.10
CA THR A 592 19.50 -24.84 5.14
C THR A 592 18.91 -23.62 5.84
N MET A 593 18.89 -22.49 5.14
CA MET A 593 18.13 -21.32 5.58
C MET A 593 16.66 -21.66 5.78
N TYR A 594 16.07 -22.51 4.93
CA TYR A 594 14.70 -23.01 5.11
C TYR A 594 14.50 -23.72 6.46
N ASP A 595 15.44 -24.59 6.85
CA ASP A 595 15.34 -25.34 8.10
C ASP A 595 15.35 -24.40 9.31
N VAL A 596 16.23 -23.39 9.30
CA VAL A 596 16.36 -22.43 10.40
C VAL A 596 15.17 -21.48 10.48
N LEU A 597 14.62 -21.04 9.34
CA LEU A 597 13.57 -20.01 9.33
C LEU A 597 12.16 -20.59 9.42
N TYR A 598 11.91 -21.79 8.88
CA TYR A 598 10.55 -22.33 8.68
C TYR A 598 10.33 -23.74 9.22
N ARG A 599 11.38 -24.54 9.43
CA ARG A 599 11.31 -25.82 10.18
C ARG A 599 11.92 -25.70 11.57
N ASN A 600 11.50 -24.66 12.29
CA ASN A 600 12.12 -24.22 13.53
C ASN A 600 11.38 -24.68 14.80
N GLY A 601 10.39 -25.56 14.66
CA GLY A 601 9.52 -26.02 15.75
C GLY A 601 8.50 -24.99 16.23
N GLN A 602 8.36 -23.86 15.52
CA GLN A 602 7.30 -22.86 15.74
C GLN A 602 6.47 -22.69 14.48
N VAL A 603 7.10 -22.44 13.33
CA VAL A 603 6.40 -22.27 12.05
C VAL A 603 5.81 -23.59 11.55
N ASP A 604 6.45 -24.72 11.86
CA ASP A 604 6.01 -26.06 11.44
C ASP A 604 5.31 -26.87 12.53
N GLN A 605 4.90 -26.22 13.63
CA GLN A 605 4.26 -26.91 14.75
C GLN A 605 2.83 -27.39 14.45
N PHE A 606 2.15 -26.80 13.45
CA PHE A 606 0.77 -27.13 13.10
C PHE A 606 0.73 -28.20 12.00
N PRO A 607 0.17 -29.39 12.27
CA PRO A 607 0.18 -30.50 11.34
C PRO A 607 -0.66 -30.21 10.09
N LEU A 608 -0.30 -30.86 8.99
CA LEU A 608 -1.01 -30.75 7.71
C LEU A 608 -2.52 -31.09 7.83
N SER A 609 -2.89 -31.95 8.78
CA SER A 609 -4.29 -32.33 9.04
C SER A 609 -5.20 -31.19 9.49
N GLU A 610 -4.64 -30.05 9.93
CA GLU A 610 -5.41 -28.85 10.27
C GLU A 610 -5.67 -27.93 9.07
N ALA A 611 -4.94 -28.10 7.96
CA ALA A 611 -5.14 -27.31 6.75
C ALA A 611 -6.33 -27.82 5.93
N GLN A 612 -6.95 -26.93 5.14
CA GLN A 612 -7.92 -27.35 4.14
C GLN A 612 -7.26 -28.26 3.09
N SER A 613 -8.04 -29.18 2.51
CA SER A 613 -7.53 -30.09 1.48
C SER A 613 -6.95 -29.33 0.28
N LEU A 614 -7.60 -28.22 -0.09
CA LEU A 614 -7.07 -27.25 -1.06
C LEU A 614 -6.25 -26.20 -0.29
N ASN A 615 -4.96 -26.45 -0.16
CA ASN A 615 -3.96 -25.48 0.30
C ASN A 615 -2.60 -25.90 -0.27
N ASP A 616 -2.26 -25.43 -1.47
CA ASP A 616 -1.11 -25.90 -2.25
C ASP A 616 0.22 -25.66 -1.50
N ASP A 617 0.33 -24.56 -0.76
CA ASP A 617 1.51 -24.24 0.02
C ASP A 617 1.67 -25.24 1.18
N ALA A 618 0.61 -25.50 1.96
CA ALA A 618 0.67 -26.46 3.06
C ALA A 618 0.95 -27.89 2.57
N GLN A 619 0.33 -28.31 1.47
CA GLN A 619 0.58 -29.62 0.86
C GLN A 619 2.05 -29.75 0.42
N THR A 620 2.61 -28.71 -0.19
CA THR A 620 4.00 -28.73 -0.65
C THR A 620 5.00 -28.71 0.51
N GLN A 621 4.69 -27.93 1.56
CA GLN A 621 5.57 -27.81 2.71
C GLN A 621 5.44 -28.99 3.68
N GLY A 622 4.31 -29.71 3.69
CA GLY A 622 4.04 -30.87 4.55
C GLY A 622 3.53 -30.50 5.96
N PHE A 623 3.08 -29.27 6.17
CA PHE A 623 2.52 -28.75 7.43
C PHE A 623 1.67 -27.50 7.16
N TYR A 624 0.87 -27.05 8.13
CA TYR A 624 0.00 -25.87 7.95
C TYR A 624 0.79 -24.55 8.07
N VAL A 625 1.51 -24.23 7.00
CA VAL A 625 2.51 -23.16 6.96
C VAL A 625 1.95 -21.77 7.23
N GLN A 626 0.74 -21.47 6.74
CA GLN A 626 0.12 -20.16 6.94
C GLN A 626 -0.18 -19.89 8.42
N LYS A 627 -0.76 -20.87 9.12
CA LYS A 627 -1.07 -20.80 10.55
C LYS A 627 0.20 -20.63 11.37
N GLY A 628 1.24 -21.41 11.10
CA GLY A 628 2.51 -21.32 11.81
C GLY A 628 3.22 -19.97 11.64
N LEU A 629 3.29 -19.46 10.41
CA LEU A 629 3.84 -18.12 10.14
C LEU A 629 3.03 -17.03 10.84
N PHE A 630 1.70 -17.11 10.80
CA PHE A 630 0.82 -16.12 11.41
C PHE A 630 0.96 -16.11 12.94
N GLU A 631 0.98 -17.28 13.59
CA GLU A 631 1.06 -17.38 15.05
C GLU A 631 2.45 -16.98 15.58
N GLU A 632 3.53 -17.33 14.88
CA GLU A 632 4.88 -16.83 15.21
C GLU A 632 4.94 -15.30 15.07
N TYR A 633 4.40 -14.74 13.98
CA TYR A 633 4.30 -13.30 13.77
C TYR A 633 3.45 -12.60 14.84
N ALA A 634 2.27 -13.14 15.17
CA ALA A 634 1.36 -12.53 16.13
C ALA A 634 1.97 -12.41 17.53
N SER A 635 2.94 -13.27 17.89
CA SER A 635 3.66 -13.19 19.16
C SER A 635 4.43 -11.88 19.37
N PHE A 636 4.77 -11.16 18.30
CA PHE A 636 5.40 -9.85 18.39
C PHE A 636 4.47 -8.76 18.94
N GLY A 637 3.18 -8.83 18.60
CA GLY A 637 2.20 -7.79 18.91
C GLY A 637 1.31 -8.08 20.12
N ARG A 638 1.09 -9.36 20.45
CA ARG A 638 0.27 -9.78 21.60
C ARG A 638 0.90 -9.34 22.91
N GLY A 639 0.14 -8.62 23.75
CA GLY A 639 0.63 -8.01 24.98
C GLY A 639 1.32 -6.66 24.77
N HIS A 640 1.44 -6.18 23.53
CA HIS A 640 2.23 -5.01 23.16
C HIS A 640 1.43 -3.99 22.34
N GLY A 641 0.10 -4.02 22.41
CA GLY A 641 -0.78 -3.03 21.76
C GLY A 641 -1.06 -3.30 20.29
N HIS A 642 -0.58 -4.44 19.74
CA HIS A 642 -0.78 -4.90 18.36
C HIS A 642 -1.37 -6.32 18.33
N ASP A 643 -2.28 -6.62 19.27
CA ASP A 643 -2.80 -7.95 19.51
C ASP A 643 -3.63 -8.46 18.33
N LEU A 644 -3.12 -9.48 17.63
CA LEU A 644 -3.91 -10.25 16.68
C LEU A 644 -4.61 -11.40 17.40
N ALA A 645 -5.88 -11.64 17.06
CA ALA A 645 -6.61 -12.83 17.47
C ALA A 645 -5.88 -14.13 17.05
N PRO A 646 -6.25 -15.30 17.61
CA PRO A 646 -5.82 -16.58 17.05
C PRO A 646 -6.19 -16.71 15.57
N TYR A 647 -5.32 -17.33 14.77
CA TYR A 647 -5.47 -17.43 13.32
C TYR A 647 -6.84 -18.01 12.90
N ASP A 648 -7.25 -19.10 13.54
CA ASP A 648 -8.49 -19.81 13.24
C ASP A 648 -9.73 -18.91 13.42
N THR A 649 -9.69 -17.95 14.35
CA THR A 649 -10.79 -16.99 14.56
C THR A 649 -11.06 -16.19 13.30
N TYR A 650 -10.02 -15.76 12.58
CA TYR A 650 -10.18 -14.96 11.37
C TYR A 650 -10.79 -15.72 10.20
N HIS A 651 -10.70 -17.06 10.20
CA HIS A 651 -11.41 -17.91 9.24
C HIS A 651 -12.92 -17.96 9.51
N GLN A 652 -13.35 -17.70 10.74
CA GLN A 652 -14.77 -17.76 11.14
C GLN A 652 -15.49 -16.40 11.06
N VAL A 653 -14.75 -15.29 11.07
CA VAL A 653 -15.31 -13.92 11.12
C VAL A 653 -15.00 -13.11 9.85
N ARG A 654 -15.71 -12.00 9.65
CA ARG A 654 -15.45 -11.02 8.57
C ARG A 654 -14.37 -10.01 8.98
N GLY A 655 -13.31 -10.56 9.56
CA GLY A 655 -12.18 -9.86 10.14
C GLY A 655 -12.44 -9.15 11.46
N LEU A 656 -11.37 -8.90 12.21
CA LEU A 656 -11.38 -8.19 13.50
C LEU A 656 -10.33 -7.07 13.50
N ARG A 657 -10.62 -5.99 14.22
CA ARG A 657 -9.74 -4.82 14.38
C ARG A 657 -8.83 -4.99 15.59
N TRP A 658 -7.52 -4.94 15.36
CA TRP A 658 -6.55 -5.00 16.45
C TRP A 658 -6.49 -3.67 17.24
N PRO A 659 -6.08 -3.69 18.53
CA PRO A 659 -5.77 -4.88 19.32
C PRO A 659 -7.02 -5.70 19.65
N VAL A 660 -6.94 -7.03 19.47
CA VAL A 660 -7.97 -8.00 19.85
C VAL A 660 -7.56 -8.64 21.18
N VAL A 661 -8.18 -8.22 22.28
CA VAL A 661 -7.86 -8.68 23.64
C VAL A 661 -9.05 -9.44 24.19
N ASN A 662 -8.83 -10.64 24.73
CA ASN A 662 -9.88 -11.52 25.26
C ASN A 662 -11.02 -11.77 24.24
N GLY A 663 -10.68 -11.88 22.97
CA GLY A 663 -11.64 -12.09 21.87
C GLY A 663 -12.42 -10.85 21.43
N LYS A 664 -12.19 -9.68 22.01
CA LYS A 664 -12.87 -8.42 21.69
C LYS A 664 -11.96 -7.52 20.86
N GLU A 665 -12.44 -7.08 19.69
CA GLU A 665 -11.75 -6.08 18.86
C GLU A 665 -11.83 -4.67 19.46
N THR A 666 -10.90 -3.79 19.07
CA THR A 666 -10.83 -2.40 19.55
C THR A 666 -11.22 -1.41 18.45
N GLN A 667 -12.29 -0.63 18.70
CA GLN A 667 -12.79 0.40 17.79
C GLN A 667 -11.97 1.69 17.86
N TRP A 668 -11.87 2.27 19.07
CA TRP A 668 -11.09 3.49 19.33
C TRP A 668 -9.91 3.19 20.24
N ARG A 669 -8.70 3.36 19.73
CA ARG A 669 -7.46 3.25 20.50
C ARG A 669 -7.22 4.51 21.33
N PHE A 670 -6.42 4.38 22.39
CA PHE A 670 -6.04 5.45 23.31
C PHE A 670 -7.18 6.06 24.14
N ALA A 671 -8.39 5.51 24.09
CA ALA A 671 -9.53 5.99 24.87
C ALA A 671 -9.96 4.97 25.93
N GLU A 672 -10.14 5.44 27.17
CA GLU A 672 -10.65 4.66 28.29
C GLU A 672 -12.01 4.03 27.94
N GLY A 673 -12.21 2.77 28.34
CA GLY A 673 -13.45 2.01 28.09
C GLY A 673 -13.56 1.41 26.68
N SER A 674 -12.86 1.97 25.69
CA SER A 674 -12.76 1.40 24.34
C SER A 674 -11.48 0.58 24.17
N ASP A 675 -10.35 1.11 24.61
CA ASP A 675 -9.04 0.49 24.48
C ASP A 675 -8.61 -0.20 25.79
N PRO A 676 -8.35 -1.52 25.78
CA PRO A 676 -7.94 -2.25 26.99
C PRO A 676 -6.55 -1.84 27.53
N TYR A 677 -5.75 -1.09 26.77
CA TYR A 677 -4.44 -0.59 27.21
C TYR A 677 -4.50 0.75 27.95
N VAL A 678 -5.68 1.35 28.08
CA VAL A 678 -5.87 2.63 28.78
C VAL A 678 -6.37 2.37 30.21
N PRO A 679 -5.60 2.79 31.24
CA PRO A 679 -6.01 2.64 32.63
C PRO A 679 -7.27 3.42 32.95
N ALA A 680 -8.05 2.91 33.91
CA ALA A 680 -9.24 3.61 34.42
C ALA A 680 -8.87 4.97 35.04
N GLY A 681 -9.66 6.00 34.74
CA GLY A 681 -9.49 7.36 35.22
C GLY A 681 -8.57 8.24 34.37
N GLU A 682 -7.87 7.71 33.36
CA GLU A 682 -7.00 8.52 32.49
C GLU A 682 -7.74 9.22 31.35
N LYS A 683 -8.96 8.79 30.97
CA LYS A 683 -9.71 9.17 29.75
C LYS A 683 -8.97 8.89 28.44
N PHE A 684 -7.76 9.41 28.28
CA PHE A 684 -6.87 9.17 27.15
C PHE A 684 -5.46 8.82 27.60
N ARG A 685 -4.86 7.80 26.96
CA ARG A 685 -3.45 7.47 27.12
C ARG A 685 -2.82 7.10 25.79
N PHE A 686 -1.89 7.93 25.31
CA PHE A 686 -1.12 7.68 24.09
C PHE A 686 0.11 6.82 24.39
N TYR A 687 -0.13 5.56 24.75
CA TYR A 687 0.85 4.65 25.33
C TYR A 687 2.00 4.23 24.40
N GLY A 688 2.00 4.65 23.12
CA GLY A 688 3.19 4.54 22.28
C GLY A 688 4.35 5.41 22.79
N HIS A 689 4.04 6.50 23.50
CA HIS A 689 5.00 7.25 24.30
C HIS A 689 4.92 6.81 25.76
N LYS A 690 6.08 6.71 26.42
CA LYS A 690 6.19 6.19 27.80
C LYS A 690 5.38 6.99 28.84
N ASP A 691 5.25 8.28 28.62
CA ASP A 691 4.52 9.20 29.50
C ASP A 691 3.04 9.35 29.12
N GLY A 692 2.57 8.65 28.07
CA GLY A 692 1.18 8.62 27.66
C GLY A 692 0.68 9.88 26.96
N LYS A 693 1.57 10.79 26.53
CA LYS A 693 1.18 12.06 25.89
C LYS A 693 1.53 12.09 24.40
N ALA A 694 0.67 12.70 23.58
CA ALA A 694 0.92 12.94 22.16
C ALA A 694 1.74 14.22 21.92
N ASN A 695 2.46 14.32 20.81
CA ASN A 695 3.21 15.52 20.44
C ASN A 695 2.41 16.40 19.46
N ILE A 696 2.13 17.64 19.86
CA ILE A 696 1.78 18.74 18.96
C ILE A 696 3.10 19.28 18.37
N ILE A 697 3.27 19.19 17.06
CA ILE A 697 4.55 19.45 16.39
C ILE A 697 4.42 20.61 15.41
N PHE A 698 5.01 21.76 15.70
CA PHE A 698 5.13 22.85 14.72
C PHE A 698 6.11 22.48 13.61
N ALA A 699 5.68 22.72 12.37
CA ALA A 699 6.50 22.68 11.18
C ALA A 699 6.00 23.74 10.20
N PRO A 700 6.89 24.53 9.56
CA PRO A 700 6.49 25.59 8.66
C PRO A 700 6.10 25.06 7.27
N PHE A 701 5.58 25.96 6.43
CA PHE A 701 5.60 25.77 4.98
C PHE A 701 7.05 25.76 4.48
N GLU A 702 7.38 24.75 3.66
CA GLU A 702 8.57 24.74 2.81
C GLU A 702 8.15 24.32 1.39
N PRO A 703 8.72 24.95 0.35
CA PRO A 703 8.26 24.80 -1.01
C PRO A 703 8.49 23.38 -1.58
N ALA A 704 7.89 23.12 -2.75
CA ALA A 704 8.19 21.94 -3.55
C ALA A 704 9.66 22.01 -4.06
N PRO A 705 10.30 20.85 -4.34
CA PRO A 705 11.68 20.81 -4.83
C PRO A 705 11.85 21.46 -6.21
N GLU A 706 10.80 21.37 -7.04
CA GLU A 706 10.73 22.02 -8.34
C GLU A 706 9.35 22.69 -8.45
N VAL A 707 9.31 23.90 -8.99
CA VAL A 707 8.08 24.67 -9.27
C VAL A 707 8.04 25.05 -10.76
N PRO A 708 6.86 25.32 -11.34
CA PRO A 708 6.76 25.82 -12.70
C PRO A 708 7.57 27.09 -12.91
N ASP A 709 8.15 27.20 -14.09
CA ASP A 709 8.94 28.35 -14.53
C ASP A 709 8.63 28.67 -16.01
N ASN A 710 9.41 29.57 -16.61
CA ASN A 710 9.17 29.99 -17.99
C ASN A 710 9.35 28.88 -19.04
N GLU A 711 10.11 27.82 -18.74
CA GLU A 711 10.29 26.69 -19.67
C GLU A 711 9.30 25.56 -19.40
N TYR A 712 9.12 25.20 -18.12
CA TYR A 712 8.19 24.16 -17.67
C TYR A 712 7.04 24.81 -16.91
N ASP A 713 6.10 25.35 -17.67
CA ASP A 713 5.09 26.32 -17.23
C ASP A 713 3.83 25.71 -16.59
N MET A 714 3.76 24.39 -16.45
CA MET A 714 2.58 23.69 -15.91
C MET A 714 2.96 22.75 -14.77
N TRP A 715 2.11 22.69 -13.75
CA TRP A 715 2.14 21.61 -12.77
C TRP A 715 1.61 20.30 -13.36
N LEU A 716 2.32 19.20 -13.15
CA LEU A 716 1.83 17.83 -13.33
C LEU A 716 1.47 17.22 -11.98
N CYS A 717 0.20 16.86 -11.83
CA CYS A 717 -0.28 15.97 -10.77
C CYS A 717 -0.59 14.59 -11.36
N THR A 718 -0.13 13.52 -10.69
CA THR A 718 -0.43 12.15 -11.13
C THR A 718 -1.29 11.40 -10.12
N GLY A 719 -2.06 10.43 -10.61
CA GLY A 719 -2.94 9.66 -9.73
C GLY A 719 -3.68 8.52 -10.41
N ARG A 720 -4.89 8.26 -9.91
CA ARG A 720 -5.69 7.09 -10.27
C ARG A 720 -7.03 7.53 -10.84
N VAL A 721 -7.77 6.57 -11.38
CA VAL A 721 -9.19 6.71 -11.76
C VAL A 721 -9.96 5.54 -11.15
N LEU A 722 -11.28 5.68 -11.01
CA LEU A 722 -12.14 4.68 -10.37
C LEU A 722 -11.96 3.25 -10.92
N GLU A 723 -11.86 3.10 -12.24
CA GLU A 723 -11.97 1.84 -12.95
C GLU A 723 -10.68 1.02 -12.94
N HIS A 724 -9.53 1.67 -12.70
CA HIS A 724 -8.23 1.03 -12.82
C HIS A 724 -7.45 0.97 -11.52
N TRP A 725 -6.90 -0.21 -11.25
CA TRP A 725 -6.01 -0.44 -10.13
C TRP A 725 -4.56 -0.20 -10.54
N HIS A 726 -3.96 0.81 -9.93
CA HIS A 726 -2.53 1.09 -10.04
C HIS A 726 -2.08 1.15 -11.50
N THR A 727 -1.22 0.23 -11.92
CA THR A 727 -0.60 0.14 -13.26
C THR A 727 -1.49 -0.55 -14.29
N GLY A 728 -2.75 -0.84 -13.93
CA GLY A 728 -3.75 -1.39 -14.82
C GLY A 728 -3.56 -2.87 -15.17
N THR A 729 -2.51 -3.54 -14.69
CA THR A 729 -2.14 -4.90 -15.13
C THR A 729 -3.24 -5.94 -14.89
N MET A 730 -4.01 -5.81 -13.81
CA MET A 730 -5.22 -6.63 -13.60
C MET A 730 -6.44 -6.02 -14.31
N THR A 731 -6.77 -4.77 -14.01
CA THR A 731 -8.05 -4.16 -14.40
C THR A 731 -8.18 -3.86 -15.89
N ARG A 732 -7.09 -3.59 -16.62
CA ARG A 732 -7.14 -3.38 -18.07
C ARG A 732 -7.26 -4.68 -18.86
N ARG A 733 -7.08 -5.83 -18.19
CA ARG A 733 -7.38 -7.15 -18.74
C ARG A 733 -8.83 -7.57 -18.50
N VAL A 734 -9.59 -6.77 -17.75
CA VAL A 734 -11.04 -6.91 -17.61
C VAL A 734 -11.72 -6.10 -18.72
N PRO A 735 -12.45 -6.73 -19.66
CA PRO A 735 -12.99 -6.06 -20.84
C PRO A 735 -13.86 -4.84 -20.52
N GLU A 736 -14.72 -4.94 -19.51
CA GLU A 736 -15.62 -3.85 -19.12
C GLU A 736 -14.88 -2.65 -18.55
N LEU A 737 -13.89 -2.88 -17.68
CA LEU A 737 -13.09 -1.81 -17.08
C LEU A 737 -12.20 -1.14 -18.14
N PHE A 738 -11.59 -1.93 -19.03
CA PHE A 738 -10.85 -1.40 -20.17
C PHE A 738 -11.73 -0.56 -21.10
N LYS A 739 -12.92 -1.03 -21.45
CA LYS A 739 -13.86 -0.28 -22.30
C LYS A 739 -14.32 1.02 -21.64
N ALA A 740 -14.47 1.03 -20.31
CA ALA A 740 -14.92 2.20 -19.57
C ALA A 740 -13.89 3.34 -19.59
N VAL A 741 -12.59 3.04 -19.44
CA VAL A 741 -11.49 4.03 -19.51
C VAL A 741 -10.27 3.42 -20.24
N PRO A 742 -10.27 3.37 -21.59
CA PRO A 742 -9.27 2.59 -22.33
C PRO A 742 -7.85 3.18 -22.26
N ASP A 743 -7.77 4.51 -22.23
CA ASP A 743 -6.52 5.26 -22.34
C ASP A 743 -6.37 6.23 -21.17
N ALA A 744 -5.13 6.41 -20.69
CA ALA A 744 -4.83 7.56 -19.87
C ALA A 744 -4.90 8.83 -20.74
N VAL A 745 -5.39 9.93 -20.16
CA VAL A 745 -5.54 11.22 -20.84
C VAL A 745 -4.96 12.34 -19.98
N CYS A 746 -4.55 13.43 -20.62
CA CYS A 746 -4.10 14.65 -19.99
C CYS A 746 -5.31 15.55 -19.73
N TYR A 747 -5.80 15.53 -18.49
CA TYR A 747 -6.83 16.44 -18.04
C TYR A 747 -6.20 17.83 -17.90
N ILE A 748 -6.71 18.81 -18.63
CA ILE A 748 -6.17 20.18 -18.71
C ILE A 748 -7.31 21.19 -18.75
N HIS A 749 -7.10 22.39 -18.19
CA HIS A 749 -8.07 23.46 -18.23
C HIS A 749 -8.37 23.88 -19.69
N PRO A 750 -9.64 24.20 -20.05
CA PRO A 750 -9.97 24.64 -21.41
C PRO A 750 -9.21 25.89 -21.87
N ALA A 751 -8.93 26.84 -20.97
CA ALA A 751 -8.17 28.04 -21.30
C ALA A 751 -6.70 27.73 -21.61
N ASP A 752 -6.07 26.85 -20.83
CA ASP A 752 -4.69 26.39 -21.10
C ASP A 752 -4.57 25.64 -22.43
N ALA A 753 -5.56 24.80 -22.75
CA ALA A 753 -5.63 24.12 -24.02
C ALA A 753 -5.77 25.13 -25.19
N LYS A 754 -6.65 26.14 -25.02
CA LYS A 754 -6.84 27.20 -26.02
C LYS A 754 -5.58 28.05 -26.20
N ALA A 755 -4.91 28.46 -25.13
CA ALA A 755 -3.67 29.23 -25.16
C ALA A 755 -2.54 28.48 -25.89
N ARG A 756 -2.56 27.14 -25.86
CA ARG A 756 -1.59 26.27 -26.53
C ARG A 756 -2.04 25.77 -27.91
N GLY A 757 -3.19 26.22 -28.42
CA GLY A 757 -3.69 25.83 -29.74
C GLY A 757 -4.02 24.33 -29.88
N VAL A 758 -4.37 23.68 -28.77
CA VAL A 758 -4.75 22.25 -28.72
C VAL A 758 -6.22 22.09 -28.35
N ARG A 759 -6.84 21.04 -28.88
CA ARG A 759 -8.25 20.71 -28.65
C ARG A 759 -8.38 19.36 -27.94
N ARG A 760 -9.55 19.10 -27.37
CA ARG A 760 -9.89 17.79 -26.82
C ARG A 760 -9.67 16.70 -27.86
N GLY A 761 -8.91 15.66 -27.50
CA GLY A 761 -8.57 14.52 -28.35
C GLY A 761 -7.27 14.68 -29.14
N ASP A 762 -6.73 15.90 -29.28
CA ASP A 762 -5.41 16.12 -29.89
C ASP A 762 -4.35 15.40 -29.05
N GLU A 763 -3.34 14.86 -29.73
CA GLU A 763 -2.15 14.31 -29.09
C GLU A 763 -1.18 15.45 -28.74
N VAL A 764 -0.63 15.40 -27.54
CA VAL A 764 0.37 16.35 -27.04
C VAL A 764 1.57 15.61 -26.47
N LEU A 765 2.72 16.25 -26.52
CA LEU A 765 3.93 15.81 -25.86
C LEU A 765 4.03 16.52 -24.51
N LEU A 766 4.06 15.73 -23.44
CA LEU A 766 4.31 16.20 -22.08
C LEU A 766 5.79 15.97 -21.77
N GLN A 767 6.52 17.03 -21.42
CA GLN A 767 7.95 16.95 -21.16
C GLN A 767 8.28 17.52 -19.78
N SER A 768 9.15 16.85 -19.04
CA SER A 768 9.85 17.41 -17.88
C SER A 768 11.36 17.38 -18.13
N ARG A 769 12.15 17.85 -17.18
CA ARG A 769 13.62 17.76 -17.22
C ARG A 769 14.16 16.33 -17.36
N ARG A 770 13.34 15.32 -17.05
CA ARG A 770 13.72 13.89 -16.97
C ARG A 770 13.28 13.06 -18.18
N GLY A 771 12.39 13.59 -19.02
CA GLY A 771 11.91 12.86 -20.18
C GLY A 771 10.58 13.35 -20.72
N GLU A 772 9.96 12.51 -21.54
CA GLU A 772 8.75 12.87 -22.26
C GLU A 772 7.79 11.68 -22.42
N VAL A 773 6.50 11.99 -22.55
CA VAL A 773 5.44 11.04 -22.91
C VAL A 773 4.43 11.70 -23.83
N ARG A 774 3.80 10.91 -24.71
CA ARG A 774 2.65 11.35 -25.50
C ARG A 774 1.35 11.00 -24.79
N CYS A 775 0.40 11.92 -24.81
CA CYS A 775 -0.90 11.75 -24.18
C CYS A 775 -1.97 12.54 -24.95
N ARG A 776 -3.23 12.11 -24.88
CA ARG A 776 -4.34 12.85 -25.50
C ARG A 776 -4.96 13.84 -24.53
N VAL A 777 -5.35 15.01 -25.04
CA VAL A 777 -5.97 16.09 -24.27
C VAL A 777 -7.42 15.78 -23.91
N GLU A 778 -7.80 15.99 -22.65
CA GLU A 778 -9.18 15.94 -22.15
C GLU A 778 -9.51 17.24 -21.39
N THR A 779 -10.50 18.00 -21.87
CA THR A 779 -10.90 19.30 -21.29
C THR A 779 -12.30 19.29 -20.68
N ARG A 780 -13.02 18.16 -20.74
CA ARG A 780 -14.42 18.01 -20.30
C ARG A 780 -14.63 16.76 -19.45
N GLY A 781 -13.55 16.20 -18.92
CA GLY A 781 -13.57 14.97 -18.17
C GLY A 781 -13.98 15.14 -16.70
N ARG A 782 -13.85 14.04 -15.95
CA ARG A 782 -14.21 13.97 -14.51
C ARG A 782 -13.24 14.76 -13.60
N ASN A 783 -12.01 14.98 -14.05
CA ASN A 783 -11.03 15.81 -13.36
C ASN A 783 -10.94 17.14 -14.10
N ARG A 784 -11.07 18.25 -13.36
CA ARG A 784 -11.06 19.61 -13.90
C ARG A 784 -9.99 20.40 -13.14
N PRO A 785 -8.74 20.43 -13.63
CA PRO A 785 -7.69 21.20 -12.98
C PRO A 785 -7.90 22.71 -13.17
N PRO A 786 -7.36 23.55 -12.27
CA PRO A 786 -7.26 24.99 -12.48
C PRO A 786 -6.30 25.30 -13.63
N GLU A 787 -6.27 26.55 -14.08
CA GLU A 787 -5.23 27.03 -15.00
C GLU A 787 -3.84 26.82 -14.40
N GLY A 788 -2.85 26.44 -15.23
CA GLY A 788 -1.49 26.16 -14.77
C GLY A 788 -1.25 24.75 -14.23
N LEU A 789 -2.28 23.87 -14.19
CA LEU A 789 -2.14 22.49 -13.72
C LEU A 789 -2.76 21.47 -14.70
N VAL A 790 -2.11 20.31 -14.82
CA VAL A 790 -2.67 19.13 -15.48
C VAL A 790 -2.69 17.91 -14.57
N PHE A 791 -3.63 17.01 -14.84
CA PHE A 791 -3.70 15.71 -14.18
C PHE A 791 -3.57 14.57 -15.20
N VAL A 792 -2.72 13.58 -14.90
CA VAL A 792 -2.55 12.38 -15.73
C VAL A 792 -2.55 11.11 -14.86
N PRO A 793 -3.44 10.13 -15.11
CA PRO A 793 -3.44 8.88 -14.36
C PRO A 793 -2.36 7.90 -14.88
N PHE A 794 -1.78 7.07 -14.00
CA PHE A 794 -0.62 6.22 -14.34
C PHE A 794 -0.95 4.77 -14.72
N PHE A 795 -2.23 4.43 -14.94
CA PHE A 795 -2.64 3.04 -15.18
C PHE A 795 -2.26 2.51 -16.56
N ASP A 796 -1.97 3.39 -17.51
CA ASP A 796 -1.73 3.00 -18.89
C ASP A 796 -0.25 2.70 -19.14
N ALA A 797 0.10 1.42 -19.33
CA ALA A 797 1.46 0.99 -19.63
C ALA A 797 2.04 1.56 -20.94
N ARG A 798 1.20 2.13 -21.83
CA ARG A 798 1.66 2.84 -23.04
C ARG A 798 2.12 4.28 -22.72
N ILE A 799 1.61 4.85 -21.63
CA ILE A 799 1.89 6.22 -21.19
C ILE A 799 2.57 6.13 -19.82
N LEU A 800 3.87 5.90 -19.84
CA LEU A 800 4.70 5.76 -18.63
C LEU A 800 4.96 7.12 -17.99
N ILE A 801 3.92 7.75 -17.43
CA ILE A 801 3.95 9.12 -16.90
C ILE A 801 5.04 9.35 -15.85
N ASN A 802 5.44 8.29 -15.12
CA ASN A 802 6.53 8.36 -14.15
C ASN A 802 7.94 8.51 -14.77
N LYS A 803 8.05 8.53 -16.11
CA LYS A 803 9.22 9.09 -16.80
C LYS A 803 9.41 10.57 -16.51
N LEU A 804 8.32 11.29 -16.22
CA LEU A 804 8.36 12.74 -15.98
C LEU A 804 8.60 13.10 -14.51
N VAL A 805 8.23 12.22 -13.58
CA VAL A 805 8.20 12.49 -12.13
C VAL A 805 9.61 12.47 -11.54
N LEU A 806 9.94 13.50 -10.75
CA LEU A 806 11.18 13.55 -9.96
C LEU A 806 11.13 12.55 -8.80
N ASP A 807 12.22 11.86 -8.51
CA ASP A 807 12.33 10.93 -7.37
C ASP A 807 12.66 11.63 -6.03
N ALA A 808 12.32 12.92 -5.91
CA ALA A 808 12.37 13.65 -4.65
C ALA A 808 11.40 13.03 -3.65
N THR A 809 11.81 13.02 -2.39
CA THR A 809 11.06 12.40 -1.31
C THR A 809 10.89 13.35 -0.13
N ASP A 810 9.92 13.06 0.73
CA ASP A 810 9.98 13.52 2.10
C ASP A 810 11.27 12.97 2.76
N PRO A 811 12.21 13.81 3.23
CA PRO A 811 13.50 13.35 3.71
C PRO A 811 13.44 12.46 4.96
N LEU A 812 12.31 12.41 5.68
CA LEU A 812 12.17 11.62 6.90
C LEU A 812 11.65 10.23 6.55
N SER A 813 10.57 10.19 5.80
CA SER A 813 9.86 8.97 5.41
C SER A 813 10.34 8.33 4.13
N LYS A 814 11.17 9.04 3.35
CA LYS A 814 11.68 8.59 2.05
C LYS A 814 10.58 8.26 1.04
N GLN A 815 9.40 8.84 1.23
CA GLN A 815 8.25 8.69 0.35
C GLN A 815 8.31 9.73 -0.76
N THR A 816 8.25 9.26 -2.00
CA THR A 816 8.29 10.11 -3.19
C THR A 816 7.06 11.01 -3.30
N ASP A 817 7.28 12.24 -3.75
CA ASP A 817 6.23 13.15 -4.19
C ASP A 817 5.89 12.94 -5.67
N PHE A 818 4.73 12.34 -5.94
CA PHE A 818 4.21 12.13 -7.30
C PHE A 818 3.16 13.17 -7.70
N LYS A 819 2.87 14.14 -6.81
CA LYS A 819 1.72 15.04 -6.93
C LYS A 819 2.07 16.38 -7.54
N LYS A 820 3.36 16.69 -7.62
CA LYS A 820 3.83 17.95 -8.18
C LYS A 820 5.18 17.76 -8.88
N CYS A 821 5.22 18.17 -10.13
CA CYS A 821 6.37 18.15 -11.00
C CYS A 821 6.13 19.18 -12.11
N PRO A 822 7.04 20.11 -12.41
CA PRO A 822 6.83 21.03 -13.52
C PRO A 822 7.04 20.32 -14.86
N ILE A 823 6.17 20.62 -15.82
CA ILE A 823 6.21 20.12 -17.19
C ILE A 823 5.95 21.24 -18.19
N LYS A 824 6.29 20.99 -19.45
CA LYS A 824 5.80 21.75 -20.61
C LYS A 824 4.95 20.87 -21.51
N ILE A 825 4.04 21.50 -22.24
CA ILE A 825 3.10 20.82 -23.14
C ILE A 825 3.27 21.40 -24.54
N THR A 826 3.66 20.55 -25.48
CA THR A 826 3.80 20.92 -26.89
C THR A 826 2.86 20.10 -27.76
N LYS A 827 2.37 20.71 -28.84
CA LYS A 827 1.55 20.02 -29.84
C LYS A 827 2.44 19.10 -30.67
N VAL A 828 1.97 17.87 -30.92
CA VAL A 828 2.65 16.88 -31.77
C VAL A 828 2.38 17.16 -33.25
#